data_AF-A0A9E3NAR8-F1
#
_entry.id   AF-A0A9E3NAR8-F1
#
_cell.length_a   1.000
_cell.length_b   1.000
_cell.length_c   1.000
_cell.angle_alpha   90.00
_cell.angle_beta   90.00
_cell.angle_gamma   90.00
#
_symmetry.space_group_name_H-M   'P 1'
#
loop_
_entity.id
_entity.type
_entity.pdbx_description
1 polymer ?
#
loop_
_entity_poly.entity_id
_entity_poly.type
_entity_poly.pdbx_seq_one_letter_code
_entity_poly.pdbx_strand_id
1 'polypeptide(L)'
;MLKPIRVILLLSAIFIYFLAPAQLFNRTEDRIGLQDLRDNNGVSVADYDGDNDLDLFVVSIYEDTDEDPLTFSKLFRNNNDGTFTDVTEESGLVDLMPKGELGAFNFKGLAGRKYGASWADYDNDGHVDIFFTHLATLQLFRNMGDGTFQNVTEQTGIPERNNCGNTGATWFDYNNDSYLDVYISDWKECPYNSMYRNNGDGTFTDVSDIITDFDAEFYANYMSIPFDFNKDGFMDLYVSTDLFDPNQLFINQNGTSFTEEGADYGVDVSQDDMGVAIADLNQDSHFDIAVTSIDRNYLLVDDGDANFSDETAFNKVEETGWAWGVTFGDFDLDGDEDLFIVNGFDIGNRGPETNVFYDSRYMQEDNSFEILEAGLEDFGISVEGLHFDYDNDGDLDLIVTNSDRTTMFYDNQTIIDPQNPDGLLWFKVSLEGTTSNRSAIGTIVEVNTTLGDYYRYFSGVGFLGQSIQPVHFGLETGAAIESVQITWPSGLVEVHNGIDVNTHIKATEGSGFEVLPQNYAEKAQGCIDPDSCNYDPDAILDDGSCEYLDVPQTITGAAVTGYFKQETYGFPLQPGQTISWGVEGGEIVSGHISQEVIVRWSLEEQGRVFAVIRDENCASEEVSLNVTVTISQIEENISVARIWNEALLYAIRNDFARPTVHARNLFHTSAAMYDVWAIYNSTHPYLIGNELNGYSNGFEPFNTGQATADDIDEAISFAAYRLLVHRFQNSPNAATTRQKFNDLMNQLGYSTGLSGLNYASGDPAQLGNFVAQSYIDYGLQDGSRESSDYDNAYYQPVNEALAPTIQGNTTISDPNRWQPLSLDTFIDQSGNLIPGETIDFLSPEWGNVYPFSMTDANTIVYNRSGNNYIVFNDPGAPPYIGGQGDEAYKWGFSLVSIWSAHLDPNDGIMWDISPNSIGNMSSADFPLNYTTLPQFFDVFDGGVNSQGYSSNPVTGQPYEEQIVPRGDYTRVLAEFWADGPDSETPPGHWFTILNTVNDHPDLTRQFNGQGEPLEPLE
;
A
#
# COMPACT_ATOMS: atom_id res chain seq x y z
N MET A 1 -12.30 44.93 66.01
CA MET A 1 -11.57 45.39 64.82
C MET A 1 -10.84 44.17 64.27
N LEU A 2 -11.54 43.36 63.47
CA LEU A 2 -11.08 42.06 62.98
C LEU A 2 -11.58 41.92 61.54
N LYS A 3 -10.66 41.86 60.58
CA LYS A 3 -10.93 41.41 59.20
C LYS A 3 -10.76 39.88 59.17
N PRO A 4 -11.68 39.11 58.58
CA PRO A 4 -11.40 37.73 58.23
C PRO A 4 -10.91 37.61 56.78
N ILE A 5 -10.08 36.58 56.62
CA ILE A 5 -9.43 36.07 55.42
C ILE A 5 -10.48 35.49 54.48
N ARG A 6 -10.41 35.80 53.17
CA ARG A 6 -11.18 35.12 52.12
C ARG A 6 -10.38 33.92 51.63
N VAL A 7 -10.97 32.74 51.78
CA VAL A 7 -10.56 31.48 51.16
C VAL A 7 -10.98 31.53 49.69
N ILE A 8 -10.06 31.20 48.78
CA ILE A 8 -10.31 30.96 47.36
C ILE A 8 -10.62 29.46 47.24
N LEU A 9 -11.83 29.13 46.80
CA LEU A 9 -12.19 27.81 46.29
C LEU A 9 -11.94 27.82 44.78
N LEU A 10 -10.95 27.08 44.31
CA LEU A 10 -10.88 26.65 42.91
C LEU A 10 -11.90 25.51 42.74
N LEU A 11 -12.89 25.71 41.87
CA LEU A 11 -13.66 24.62 41.29
C LEU A 11 -12.88 24.11 40.07
N SER A 12 -12.45 22.86 40.14
CA SER A 12 -11.99 22.09 38.98
C SER A 12 -13.21 21.77 38.13
N ALA A 13 -13.31 22.35 36.94
CA ALA A 13 -14.24 21.88 35.92
C ALA A 13 -13.59 20.66 35.25
N ILE A 14 -14.17 19.48 35.49
CA ILE A 14 -13.88 18.26 34.73
C ILE A 14 -14.67 18.43 33.42
N PHE A 15 -13.98 18.70 32.32
CA PHE A 15 -14.53 18.50 30.98
C PHE A 15 -14.54 16.99 30.75
N ILE A 16 -15.74 16.40 30.80
CA ILE A 16 -15.98 15.09 30.21
C ILE A 16 -16.16 15.39 28.73
N TYR A 17 -15.15 15.07 27.92
CA TYR A 17 -15.35 14.92 26.48
C TYR A 17 -16.24 13.69 26.32
N PHE A 18 -17.48 13.87 25.86
CA PHE A 18 -18.17 12.81 25.18
C PHE A 18 -17.48 12.71 23.82
N LEU A 19 -16.69 11.65 23.63
CA LEU A 19 -16.33 11.19 22.29
C LEU A 19 -17.64 10.76 21.65
N ALA A 20 -18.04 11.40 20.55
CA ALA A 20 -18.94 10.73 19.62
C ALA A 20 -18.20 9.47 19.14
N PRO A 21 -18.85 8.29 19.06
CA PRO A 21 -18.27 7.18 18.32
C PRO A 21 -17.92 7.68 16.91
N ALA A 22 -16.66 7.49 16.51
CA ALA A 22 -16.24 7.71 15.14
C ALA A 22 -16.83 6.58 14.30
N GLN A 23 -17.29 6.89 13.10
CA GLN A 23 -17.65 5.89 12.09
C GLN A 23 -16.43 4.99 11.84
N LEU A 24 -16.64 3.68 11.91
CA LEU A 24 -15.59 2.68 11.86
C LEU A 24 -16.06 1.50 11.01
N PHE A 25 -15.20 1.09 10.09
CA PHE A 25 -15.38 -0.10 9.28
C PHE A 25 -14.38 -1.18 9.69
N ASN A 26 -14.87 -2.41 9.87
CA ASN A 26 -14.03 -3.54 10.25
C ASN A 26 -13.92 -4.57 9.13
N ARG A 27 -12.71 -5.07 8.89
CA ARG A 27 -12.47 -6.17 7.96
C ARG A 27 -12.98 -7.50 8.52
N THR A 28 -13.85 -8.17 7.76
CA THR A 28 -14.52 -9.40 8.21
C THR A 28 -14.47 -10.55 7.21
N GLU A 29 -13.93 -10.37 6.00
CA GLU A 29 -13.94 -11.38 4.92
C GLU A 29 -13.42 -12.76 5.36
N ASP A 30 -12.41 -12.77 6.24
CA ASP A 30 -11.77 -14.00 6.76
C ASP A 30 -12.68 -14.85 7.66
N ARG A 31 -13.81 -14.30 8.10
CA ARG A 31 -14.73 -14.91 9.09
C ARG A 31 -16.14 -15.09 8.56
N ILE A 32 -16.51 -14.40 7.49
CA ILE A 32 -17.87 -14.43 6.92
C ILE A 32 -17.99 -15.32 5.68
N GLY A 33 -16.98 -16.13 5.37
CA GLY A 33 -17.03 -17.09 4.25
C GLY A 33 -16.51 -16.53 2.90
N LEU A 34 -15.80 -15.40 2.92
CA LEU A 34 -15.26 -14.73 1.72
C LEU A 34 -13.73 -14.84 1.59
N GLN A 35 -13.05 -15.56 2.49
CA GLN A 35 -11.58 -15.66 2.56
C GLN A 35 -10.89 -16.23 1.30
N ASP A 36 -11.63 -16.96 0.46
CA ASP A 36 -11.12 -17.60 -0.75
C ASP A 36 -11.40 -16.77 -2.02
N LEU A 37 -11.53 -15.44 -1.89
CA LEU A 37 -11.67 -14.50 -3.00
C LEU A 37 -10.41 -13.68 -3.19
N ARG A 38 -9.87 -13.69 -4.41
CA ARG A 38 -8.75 -12.83 -4.82
C ARG A 38 -8.75 -12.60 -6.33
N ASP A 39 -8.00 -11.61 -6.77
CA ASP A 39 -7.75 -11.33 -8.19
C ASP A 39 -9.08 -11.25 -8.98
N ASN A 40 -9.88 -10.23 -8.65
CA ASN A 40 -11.24 -10.02 -9.15
C ASN A 40 -11.44 -8.62 -9.75
N ASN A 41 -12.45 -8.51 -10.61
CA ASN A 41 -12.90 -7.28 -11.26
C ASN A 41 -14.27 -6.85 -10.71
N GLY A 42 -15.37 -7.17 -11.37
CA GLY A 42 -16.70 -6.69 -10.97
C GLY A 42 -17.34 -7.44 -9.80
N VAL A 43 -18.29 -6.77 -9.16
CA VAL A 43 -19.14 -7.29 -8.09
C VAL A 43 -20.56 -6.75 -8.23
N SER A 44 -21.57 -7.56 -7.86
CA SER A 44 -22.97 -7.11 -7.85
C SER A 44 -23.79 -7.88 -6.82
N VAL A 45 -24.88 -7.28 -6.35
CA VAL A 45 -25.78 -7.88 -5.35
C VAL A 45 -27.22 -7.93 -5.82
N ALA A 46 -27.93 -9.00 -5.44
CA ALA A 46 -29.37 -9.14 -5.58
C ALA A 46 -29.88 -10.26 -4.67
N ASP A 47 -31.15 -10.21 -4.29
CA ASP A 47 -31.85 -11.34 -3.65
C ASP A 47 -32.25 -12.34 -4.74
N TYR A 48 -31.40 -13.34 -5.01
CA TYR A 48 -31.61 -14.25 -6.16
C TYR A 48 -32.58 -15.39 -5.85
N ASP A 49 -32.74 -15.75 -4.57
CA ASP A 49 -33.58 -16.87 -4.14
C ASP A 49 -34.90 -16.48 -3.46
N GLY A 50 -35.10 -15.18 -3.21
CA GLY A 50 -36.34 -14.56 -2.77
C GLY A 50 -36.56 -14.62 -1.25
N ASP A 51 -35.49 -14.72 -0.46
CA ASP A 51 -35.54 -14.75 1.00
C ASP A 51 -35.45 -13.36 1.66
N ASN A 52 -35.18 -12.32 0.87
CA ASN A 52 -34.96 -10.91 1.24
C ASN A 52 -33.60 -10.61 1.88
N ASP A 53 -32.65 -11.53 1.83
CA ASP A 53 -31.26 -11.28 2.17
C ASP A 53 -30.48 -11.06 0.86
N LEU A 54 -29.65 -10.03 0.79
CA LEU A 54 -28.91 -9.73 -0.44
C LEU A 54 -27.74 -10.69 -0.63
N ASP A 55 -27.71 -11.35 -1.78
CA ASP A 55 -26.65 -12.27 -2.17
C ASP A 55 -25.60 -11.58 -3.04
N LEU A 56 -24.42 -12.18 -3.11
CA LEU A 56 -23.23 -11.56 -3.68
C LEU A 56 -22.66 -12.37 -4.84
N PHE A 57 -22.42 -11.73 -5.98
CA PHE A 57 -21.66 -12.33 -7.08
C PHE A 57 -20.34 -11.58 -7.31
N VAL A 58 -19.21 -12.30 -7.29
CA VAL A 58 -17.86 -11.74 -7.48
C VAL A 58 -17.20 -12.33 -8.71
N VAL A 59 -16.69 -11.47 -9.60
CA VAL A 59 -16.09 -11.86 -10.89
C VAL A 59 -14.58 -11.99 -10.77
N SER A 60 -14.05 -13.22 -10.86
CA SER A 60 -12.59 -13.45 -10.94
C SER A 60 -12.02 -12.91 -12.25
N ILE A 61 -10.75 -12.49 -12.31
CA ILE A 61 -10.13 -12.05 -13.58
C ILE A 61 -9.70 -13.22 -14.49
N TYR A 62 -9.60 -14.44 -13.95
CA TYR A 62 -8.95 -15.57 -14.63
C TYR A 62 -9.88 -16.40 -15.52
N GLU A 63 -9.30 -17.14 -16.46
CA GLU A 63 -10.02 -18.24 -17.11
C GLU A 63 -10.17 -19.41 -16.12
N ASP A 64 -11.33 -20.06 -16.14
CA ASP A 64 -11.70 -21.13 -15.22
C ASP A 64 -10.82 -22.37 -15.44
N THR A 65 -10.32 -22.94 -14.34
CA THR A 65 -9.51 -24.17 -14.34
C THR A 65 -9.72 -24.99 -13.07
N ASP A 66 -10.10 -26.26 -13.23
CA ASP A 66 -10.24 -27.22 -12.12
C ASP A 66 -8.97 -27.39 -11.26
N GLU A 67 -7.80 -27.00 -11.78
CA GLU A 67 -6.53 -27.03 -11.05
C GLU A 67 -6.45 -25.96 -9.94
N ASP A 68 -7.22 -24.87 -10.06
CA ASP A 68 -7.23 -23.75 -9.10
C ASP A 68 -8.65 -23.17 -8.93
N PRO A 69 -9.36 -23.50 -7.83
CA PRO A 69 -10.74 -23.05 -7.59
C PRO A 69 -10.86 -21.52 -7.41
N LEU A 70 -9.76 -20.80 -7.20
CA LEU A 70 -9.73 -19.34 -7.08
C LEU A 70 -9.90 -18.64 -8.44
N THR A 71 -9.84 -19.39 -9.54
CA THR A 71 -10.05 -18.86 -10.90
C THR A 71 -11.52 -18.70 -11.28
N PHE A 72 -12.43 -19.27 -10.51
CA PHE A 72 -13.87 -19.22 -10.79
C PHE A 72 -14.47 -17.91 -10.27
N SER A 73 -15.40 -17.35 -11.04
CA SER A 73 -16.31 -16.33 -10.48
C SER A 73 -17.33 -17.04 -9.58
N LYS A 74 -17.77 -16.39 -8.51
CA LYS A 74 -18.51 -17.07 -7.45
C LYS A 74 -19.80 -16.36 -7.08
N LEU A 75 -20.85 -17.15 -6.86
CA LEU A 75 -22.11 -16.73 -6.25
C LEU A 75 -22.10 -17.16 -4.78
N PHE A 76 -22.39 -16.23 -3.89
CA PHE A 76 -22.48 -16.42 -2.45
C PHE A 76 -23.89 -16.13 -1.97
N ARG A 77 -24.54 -17.13 -1.37
CA ARG A 77 -25.82 -16.93 -0.68
C ARG A 77 -25.58 -16.34 0.70
N ASN A 78 -26.32 -15.32 1.06
CA ASN A 78 -26.34 -14.78 2.42
C ASN A 78 -27.13 -15.72 3.35
N ASN A 79 -26.54 -16.11 4.48
CA ASN A 79 -27.17 -17.06 5.40
C ASN A 79 -28.05 -16.38 6.48
N ASN A 80 -28.11 -15.05 6.50
CA ASN A 80 -28.80 -14.26 7.54
C ASN A 80 -28.28 -14.51 8.97
N ASP A 81 -26.99 -14.88 9.07
CA ASP A 81 -26.29 -15.08 10.34
C ASP A 81 -24.94 -14.35 10.37
N GLY A 82 -24.74 -13.41 9.45
CA GLY A 82 -23.49 -12.68 9.24
C GLY A 82 -22.50 -13.42 8.34
N THR A 83 -22.84 -14.59 7.80
CA THR A 83 -21.96 -15.35 6.91
C THR A 83 -22.57 -15.55 5.52
N PHE A 84 -21.69 -15.85 4.57
CA PHE A 84 -21.99 -16.24 3.21
C PHE A 84 -21.63 -17.71 2.95
N THR A 85 -22.35 -18.35 2.03
CA THR A 85 -22.01 -19.68 1.52
C THR A 85 -21.80 -19.64 0.02
N ASP A 86 -20.66 -20.16 -0.43
CA ASP A 86 -20.40 -20.36 -1.86
C ASP A 86 -21.39 -21.41 -2.42
N VAL A 87 -22.27 -20.95 -3.30
CA VAL A 87 -23.32 -21.73 -3.96
C VAL A 87 -23.07 -21.85 -5.47
N THR A 88 -21.85 -21.56 -5.93
CA THR A 88 -21.51 -21.50 -7.36
C THR A 88 -21.78 -22.82 -8.09
N GLU A 89 -21.36 -23.95 -7.51
CA GLU A 89 -21.60 -25.27 -8.11
C GLU A 89 -23.09 -25.68 -8.08
N GLU A 90 -23.81 -25.37 -6.99
CA GLU A 90 -25.23 -25.74 -6.85
C GLU A 90 -26.17 -24.87 -7.69
N SER A 91 -25.83 -23.59 -7.86
CA SER A 91 -26.55 -22.65 -8.72
C SER A 91 -26.35 -22.94 -10.21
N GLY A 92 -25.27 -23.62 -10.58
CA GLY A 92 -24.93 -23.95 -11.97
C GLY A 92 -24.23 -22.82 -12.72
N LEU A 93 -23.78 -21.76 -12.02
CA LEU A 93 -22.95 -20.68 -12.56
C LEU A 93 -21.47 -21.09 -12.62
N VAL A 94 -21.21 -22.21 -13.29
CA VAL A 94 -19.87 -22.78 -13.50
C VAL A 94 -19.48 -22.66 -14.97
N ASP A 95 -18.17 -22.79 -15.25
CA ASP A 95 -17.62 -22.77 -16.61
C ASP A 95 -18.01 -21.52 -17.41
N LEU A 96 -17.94 -20.33 -16.79
CA LEU A 96 -18.25 -19.06 -17.45
C LEU A 96 -17.20 -18.72 -18.52
N MET A 97 -15.92 -19.03 -18.25
CA MET A 97 -14.85 -18.91 -19.24
C MET A 97 -13.78 -20.00 -19.08
N PRO A 98 -13.98 -21.20 -19.66
CA PRO A 98 -13.00 -22.27 -19.60
C PRO A 98 -11.64 -21.91 -20.23
N LYS A 99 -10.56 -22.34 -19.58
CA LYS A 99 -9.19 -22.08 -20.04
C LYS A 99 -8.94 -22.47 -21.51
N GLY A 100 -8.50 -21.50 -22.30
CA GLY A 100 -8.05 -21.70 -23.68
C GLY A 100 -9.15 -21.56 -24.72
N GLU A 101 -10.36 -21.12 -24.33
CA GLU A 101 -11.40 -20.73 -25.30
C GLU A 101 -11.04 -19.48 -26.10
N LEU A 102 -10.26 -18.59 -25.48
CA LEU A 102 -9.74 -17.39 -26.11
C LEU A 102 -8.27 -17.58 -26.49
N GLY A 103 -7.92 -17.13 -27.70
CA GLY A 103 -6.53 -17.07 -28.15
C GLY A 103 -5.71 -16.03 -27.37
N ALA A 104 -4.51 -15.75 -27.86
CA ALA A 104 -3.75 -14.59 -27.40
C ALA A 104 -4.50 -13.30 -27.79
N PHE A 105 -5.25 -12.74 -26.85
CA PHE A 105 -5.80 -11.39 -26.92
C PHE A 105 -4.93 -10.49 -26.04
N ASN A 106 -4.61 -9.29 -26.53
CA ASN A 106 -3.81 -8.31 -25.81
C ASN A 106 -4.68 -7.09 -25.48
N PHE A 107 -5.69 -7.32 -24.64
CA PHE A 107 -6.58 -6.30 -24.14
C PHE A 107 -5.91 -5.56 -22.98
N LYS A 108 -6.09 -4.24 -22.92
CA LYS A 108 -5.43 -3.38 -21.91
C LYS A 108 -6.40 -2.58 -21.05
N GLY A 109 -7.70 -2.64 -21.32
CA GLY A 109 -8.69 -1.85 -20.59
C GLY A 109 -8.95 -2.38 -19.18
N LEU A 110 -8.82 -3.69 -18.93
CA LEU A 110 -9.02 -4.31 -17.62
C LEU A 110 -8.09 -5.51 -17.46
N ALA A 111 -7.79 -5.88 -16.21
CA ALA A 111 -7.02 -7.06 -15.90
C ALA A 111 -7.79 -8.34 -16.27
N GLY A 112 -7.07 -9.34 -16.78
CA GLY A 112 -7.64 -10.65 -17.10
C GLY A 112 -8.68 -10.65 -18.22
N ARG A 113 -9.67 -11.53 -18.13
CA ARG A 113 -10.61 -11.83 -19.23
C ARG A 113 -12.10 -11.82 -18.86
N LYS A 114 -12.45 -11.83 -17.58
CA LYS A 114 -13.82 -11.71 -17.10
C LYS A 114 -13.95 -10.37 -16.37
N TYR A 115 -15.01 -9.61 -16.65
CA TYR A 115 -15.09 -8.20 -16.26
C TYR A 115 -16.24 -7.95 -15.30
N GLY A 116 -17.49 -8.01 -15.76
CA GLY A 116 -18.64 -7.58 -14.97
C GLY A 116 -19.81 -8.57 -14.90
N ALA A 117 -20.72 -8.29 -13.96
CA ALA A 117 -21.93 -9.04 -13.71
C ALA A 117 -23.10 -8.08 -13.40
N SER A 118 -24.19 -8.18 -14.15
CA SER A 118 -25.35 -7.28 -14.05
C SER A 118 -26.64 -8.09 -13.86
N TRP A 119 -27.39 -7.79 -12.80
CA TRP A 119 -28.68 -8.39 -12.48
C TRP A 119 -29.84 -7.68 -13.19
N ALA A 120 -30.80 -8.45 -13.72
CA ALA A 120 -32.01 -7.95 -14.36
C ALA A 120 -33.11 -9.01 -14.39
N ASP A 121 -34.38 -8.64 -14.19
CA ASP A 121 -35.52 -9.52 -14.49
C ASP A 121 -35.94 -9.29 -15.95
N TYR A 122 -35.21 -9.91 -16.90
CA TYR A 122 -35.35 -9.56 -18.32
C TYR A 122 -36.66 -10.10 -18.93
N ASP A 123 -37.25 -11.14 -18.36
CA ASP A 123 -38.49 -11.74 -18.87
C ASP A 123 -39.72 -11.48 -17.99
N ASN A 124 -39.58 -10.61 -16.99
CA ASN A 124 -40.61 -10.16 -16.06
C ASN A 124 -41.30 -11.33 -15.33
N ASP A 125 -40.56 -12.39 -14.99
CA ASP A 125 -41.14 -13.62 -14.44
C ASP A 125 -41.24 -13.66 -12.93
N GLY A 126 -40.55 -12.78 -12.21
CA GLY A 126 -40.44 -12.90 -10.76
C GLY A 126 -39.01 -12.89 -10.23
N HIS A 127 -38.10 -13.47 -11.01
CA HIS A 127 -36.78 -13.89 -10.56
C HIS A 127 -35.71 -13.09 -11.28
N VAL A 128 -34.75 -12.57 -10.52
CA VAL A 128 -33.63 -11.81 -11.11
C VAL A 128 -32.69 -12.76 -11.85
N ASP A 129 -32.39 -12.44 -13.09
CA ASP A 129 -31.45 -13.12 -13.96
C ASP A 129 -30.09 -12.41 -13.94
N ILE A 130 -29.03 -13.08 -14.41
CA ILE A 130 -27.67 -12.51 -14.39
C ILE A 130 -27.04 -12.50 -15.79
N PHE A 131 -26.41 -11.37 -16.11
CA PHE A 131 -25.73 -11.14 -17.37
C PHE A 131 -24.24 -10.87 -17.14
N PHE A 132 -23.37 -11.55 -17.88
CA PHE A 132 -21.93 -11.43 -17.76
C PHE A 132 -21.31 -10.73 -18.96
N THR A 133 -20.42 -9.79 -18.67
CA THR A 133 -19.54 -9.15 -19.66
C THR A 133 -18.12 -9.64 -19.48
N HIS A 134 -17.55 -10.10 -20.60
CA HIS A 134 -16.25 -10.71 -20.65
C HIS A 134 -15.51 -10.24 -21.90
N LEU A 135 -14.21 -10.55 -21.97
CA LEU A 135 -13.48 -10.41 -23.20
C LEU A 135 -14.07 -11.32 -24.27
N ALA A 136 -14.43 -10.72 -25.40
CA ALA A 136 -14.98 -11.36 -26.60
C ALA A 136 -16.31 -12.10 -26.45
N THR A 137 -16.86 -12.22 -25.24
CA THR A 137 -18.02 -13.05 -24.94
C THR A 137 -19.04 -12.33 -24.06
N LEU A 138 -20.30 -12.72 -24.23
CA LEU A 138 -21.46 -12.25 -23.48
C LEU A 138 -22.25 -13.48 -23.05
N GLN A 139 -22.79 -13.48 -21.84
CA GLN A 139 -23.61 -14.60 -21.36
C GLN A 139 -24.81 -14.11 -20.56
N LEU A 140 -25.99 -14.63 -20.87
CA LEU A 140 -27.23 -14.41 -20.12
C LEU A 140 -27.68 -15.73 -19.50
N PHE A 141 -27.84 -15.73 -18.19
CA PHE A 141 -28.30 -16.85 -17.40
C PHE A 141 -29.65 -16.54 -16.78
N ARG A 142 -30.65 -17.35 -17.15
CA ARG A 142 -32.00 -17.25 -16.60
C ARG A 142 -32.07 -17.93 -15.23
N ASN A 143 -32.62 -17.25 -14.24
CA ASN A 143 -32.96 -17.84 -12.95
C ASN A 143 -34.23 -18.71 -13.07
N MET A 144 -34.13 -19.95 -12.60
CA MET A 144 -35.23 -20.92 -12.73
C MET A 144 -36.23 -20.87 -11.56
N GLY A 145 -35.98 -19.99 -10.58
CA GLY A 145 -36.81 -19.82 -9.38
C GLY A 145 -36.66 -20.93 -8.33
N ASP A 146 -35.66 -21.79 -8.49
CA ASP A 146 -35.31 -22.87 -7.54
C ASP A 146 -33.86 -22.76 -7.04
N GLY A 147 -33.26 -21.58 -7.21
CA GLY A 147 -31.87 -21.27 -6.88
C GLY A 147 -30.86 -21.69 -7.95
N THR A 148 -31.32 -22.23 -9.09
CA THR A 148 -30.46 -22.61 -10.21
C THR A 148 -30.60 -21.69 -11.42
N PHE A 149 -29.53 -21.61 -12.21
CA PHE A 149 -29.45 -20.79 -13.41
C PHE A 149 -29.27 -21.63 -14.67
N GLN A 150 -29.85 -21.16 -15.77
CA GLN A 150 -29.72 -21.75 -17.10
C GLN A 150 -29.12 -20.75 -18.08
N ASN A 151 -28.00 -21.09 -18.71
CA ASN A 151 -27.48 -20.30 -19.84
C ASN A 151 -28.50 -20.32 -21.00
N VAL A 152 -29.05 -19.15 -21.32
CA VAL A 152 -30.03 -18.96 -22.40
C VAL A 152 -29.49 -18.10 -23.55
N THR A 153 -28.25 -17.63 -23.48
CA THR A 153 -27.62 -16.67 -24.41
C THR A 153 -27.93 -16.93 -25.89
N GLU A 154 -27.63 -18.12 -26.42
CA GLU A 154 -27.89 -18.43 -27.83
C GLU A 154 -29.37 -18.38 -28.21
N GLN A 155 -30.26 -18.69 -27.26
CA GLN A 155 -31.71 -18.78 -27.47
C GLN A 155 -32.36 -17.39 -27.51
N THR A 156 -31.81 -16.43 -26.78
CA THR A 156 -32.32 -15.06 -26.73
C THR A 156 -31.92 -14.26 -27.96
N GLY A 157 -30.89 -14.68 -28.70
CA GLY A 157 -30.42 -14.00 -29.90
C GLY A 157 -29.29 -12.99 -29.66
N ILE A 158 -28.87 -12.82 -28.40
CA ILE A 158 -27.60 -12.16 -28.07
C ILE A 158 -26.45 -13.08 -28.51
N PRO A 159 -25.44 -12.58 -29.24
CA PRO A 159 -24.32 -13.39 -29.66
C PRO A 159 -23.46 -13.74 -28.44
N GLU A 160 -23.31 -15.03 -28.15
CA GLU A 160 -22.38 -15.52 -27.11
C GLU A 160 -20.95 -15.02 -27.32
N ARG A 161 -20.55 -14.84 -28.59
CA ARG A 161 -19.23 -14.32 -28.96
C ARG A 161 -19.36 -13.16 -29.96
N ASN A 162 -18.98 -11.96 -29.52
CA ASN A 162 -18.94 -10.76 -30.34
C ASN A 162 -17.50 -10.32 -30.69
N ASN A 163 -16.48 -10.83 -30.00
CA ASN A 163 -15.06 -10.41 -30.13
C ASN A 163 -14.80 -8.94 -29.77
N CYS A 164 -15.64 -8.35 -28.91
CA CYS A 164 -15.49 -7.01 -28.35
C CYS A 164 -14.84 -7.08 -26.95
N GLY A 165 -14.36 -5.96 -26.42
CA GLY A 165 -13.87 -5.78 -25.06
C GLY A 165 -15.00 -5.26 -24.18
N ASN A 166 -15.95 -6.14 -23.84
CA ASN A 166 -17.20 -5.77 -23.18
C ASN A 166 -16.94 -5.34 -21.72
N THR A 167 -16.85 -4.03 -21.47
CA THR A 167 -16.46 -3.48 -20.16
C THR A 167 -17.62 -3.33 -19.19
N GLY A 168 -18.86 -3.16 -19.67
CA GLY A 168 -20.03 -2.99 -18.80
C GLY A 168 -21.33 -3.33 -19.52
N ALA A 169 -22.36 -3.67 -18.75
CA ALA A 169 -23.72 -3.90 -19.25
C ALA A 169 -24.73 -3.17 -18.37
N THR A 170 -25.54 -2.32 -19.00
CA THR A 170 -26.55 -1.49 -18.35
C THR A 170 -27.93 -1.90 -18.85
N TRP A 171 -28.75 -2.38 -17.94
CA TRP A 171 -30.15 -2.73 -18.17
C TRP A 171 -31.05 -1.53 -17.88
N PHE A 172 -31.91 -1.18 -18.83
CA PHE A 172 -32.93 -0.14 -18.70
C PHE A 172 -34.00 -0.29 -19.79
N ASP A 173 -35.18 0.28 -19.59
CA ASP A 173 -36.24 0.31 -20.61
C ASP A 173 -36.14 1.61 -21.42
N TYR A 174 -35.43 1.60 -22.54
CA TYR A 174 -35.19 2.82 -23.30
C TYR A 174 -36.43 3.29 -24.08
N ASN A 175 -37.38 2.39 -24.32
CA ASN A 175 -38.47 2.63 -25.25
C ASN A 175 -39.87 2.66 -24.58
N ASN A 176 -39.90 2.53 -23.26
CA ASN A 176 -41.07 2.51 -22.40
C ASN A 176 -42.08 1.42 -22.80
N ASP A 177 -41.58 0.22 -23.14
CA ASP A 177 -42.41 -0.96 -23.45
C ASP A 177 -42.54 -1.96 -22.30
N SER A 178 -42.04 -1.60 -21.12
CA SER A 178 -42.05 -2.37 -19.87
C SER A 178 -41.08 -3.56 -19.85
N TYR A 179 -40.20 -3.70 -20.84
CA TYR A 179 -39.16 -4.74 -20.86
C TYR A 179 -37.78 -4.10 -20.74
N LEU A 180 -36.90 -4.70 -19.94
CA LEU A 180 -35.53 -4.24 -19.84
C LEU A 180 -34.77 -4.58 -21.12
N ASP A 181 -34.20 -3.55 -21.74
CA ASP A 181 -33.23 -3.58 -22.83
C ASP A 181 -31.81 -3.55 -22.24
N VAL A 182 -30.79 -3.93 -23.02
CA VAL A 182 -29.40 -3.92 -22.54
C VAL A 182 -28.47 -3.16 -23.48
N TYR A 183 -27.74 -2.20 -22.91
CA TYR A 183 -26.60 -1.51 -23.53
C TYR A 183 -25.29 -2.13 -23.04
N ILE A 184 -24.33 -2.30 -23.94
CA ILE A 184 -23.04 -2.92 -23.65
C ILE A 184 -21.92 -2.00 -24.11
N SER A 185 -21.14 -1.53 -23.16
CA SER A 185 -19.93 -0.74 -23.40
C SER A 185 -18.80 -1.61 -23.95
N ASP A 186 -18.04 -1.05 -24.88
CA ASP A 186 -16.86 -1.65 -25.47
C ASP A 186 -15.65 -0.73 -25.33
N TRP A 187 -14.53 -1.29 -24.88
CA TRP A 187 -13.25 -0.58 -24.85
C TRP A 187 -12.55 -0.70 -26.22
N LYS A 188 -13.19 -0.19 -27.26
CA LYS A 188 -12.61 0.05 -28.61
C LYS A 188 -12.09 -1.19 -29.36
N GLU A 189 -12.53 -2.40 -29.01
CA GLU A 189 -12.25 -3.62 -29.78
C GLU A 189 -13.26 -3.81 -30.94
N CYS A 190 -14.42 -3.18 -30.82
CA CYS A 190 -15.50 -3.15 -31.79
C CYS A 190 -15.77 -1.71 -32.29
N PRO A 191 -16.35 -1.57 -33.50
CA PRO A 191 -16.63 -0.25 -34.08
C PRO A 191 -17.86 0.44 -33.44
N TYR A 192 -18.43 -0.06 -32.36
CA TYR A 192 -19.53 0.59 -31.63
C TYR A 192 -19.87 -0.21 -30.37
N ASN A 193 -20.45 0.49 -29.40
CA ASN A 193 -21.16 -0.10 -28.27
C ASN A 193 -22.43 -0.81 -28.76
N SER A 194 -22.78 -1.94 -28.14
CA SER A 194 -23.93 -2.74 -28.59
C SER A 194 -25.19 -2.37 -27.83
N MET A 195 -26.34 -2.34 -28.52
CA MET A 195 -27.65 -2.12 -27.91
C MET A 195 -28.61 -3.23 -28.35
N TYR A 196 -29.25 -3.90 -27.40
CA TYR A 196 -30.19 -4.99 -27.67
C TYR A 196 -31.56 -4.67 -27.09
N ARG A 197 -32.56 -4.53 -27.97
CA ARG A 197 -33.95 -4.35 -27.56
C ARG A 197 -34.60 -5.69 -27.24
N ASN A 198 -35.19 -5.82 -26.07
CA ASN A 198 -36.00 -6.95 -25.65
C ASN A 198 -37.34 -6.94 -26.40
N ASN A 199 -37.74 -8.07 -26.98
CA ASN A 199 -38.98 -8.17 -27.74
C ASN A 199 -40.20 -8.57 -26.87
N GLY A 200 -39.98 -8.81 -25.57
CA GLY A 200 -41.01 -9.25 -24.64
C GLY A 200 -41.45 -10.72 -24.82
N ASP A 201 -40.72 -11.48 -25.64
CA ASP A 201 -40.95 -12.91 -25.89
C ASP A 201 -39.75 -13.80 -25.51
N GLY A 202 -38.83 -13.25 -24.71
CA GLY A 202 -37.57 -13.88 -24.30
C GLY A 202 -36.45 -13.79 -25.33
N THR A 203 -36.63 -12.97 -26.38
CA THR A 203 -35.59 -12.73 -27.41
C THR A 203 -35.24 -11.25 -27.53
N PHE A 204 -34.06 -10.97 -28.06
CA PHE A 204 -33.54 -9.62 -28.30
C PHE A 204 -33.35 -9.34 -29.79
N THR A 205 -33.42 -8.07 -30.16
CA THR A 205 -33.03 -7.55 -31.47
C THR A 205 -31.88 -6.57 -31.30
N ASP A 206 -30.77 -6.80 -32.01
CA ASP A 206 -29.69 -5.83 -32.12
C ASP A 206 -30.21 -4.56 -32.81
N VAL A 207 -30.16 -3.46 -32.06
CA VAL A 207 -30.58 -2.11 -32.46
C VAL A 207 -29.43 -1.12 -32.29
N SER A 208 -28.18 -1.57 -32.36
CA SER A 208 -26.99 -0.73 -32.14
C SER A 208 -26.94 0.49 -33.09
N ASP A 209 -27.62 0.43 -34.24
CA ASP A 209 -27.75 1.54 -35.19
C ASP A 209 -28.55 2.74 -34.68
N ILE A 210 -29.30 2.59 -33.58
CA ILE A 210 -30.10 3.69 -33.00
C ILE A 210 -29.28 4.60 -32.09
N ILE A 211 -28.14 4.14 -31.59
CA ILE A 211 -27.22 4.86 -30.70
C ILE A 211 -25.86 5.15 -31.35
N THR A 212 -25.55 4.48 -32.47
CA THR A 212 -24.29 4.66 -33.19
C THR A 212 -24.40 5.74 -34.27
N ASP A 213 -23.52 6.75 -34.22
CA ASP A 213 -23.17 7.51 -35.42
C ASP A 213 -22.04 6.78 -36.16
N PHE A 214 -22.38 6.06 -37.23
CA PHE A 214 -21.41 5.28 -38.03
C PHE A 214 -20.33 6.16 -38.71
N ASP A 215 -20.50 7.48 -38.72
CA ASP A 215 -19.51 8.44 -39.24
C ASP A 215 -18.60 9.03 -38.13
N ALA A 216 -18.82 8.70 -36.85
CA ALA A 216 -18.03 9.17 -35.70
C ALA A 216 -16.78 8.31 -35.41
N GLU A 217 -15.85 8.84 -34.61
CA GLU A 217 -14.68 8.09 -34.12
C GLU A 217 -15.11 7.10 -33.03
N PHE A 218 -14.48 5.92 -32.99
CA PHE A 218 -14.79 4.88 -32.00
C PHE A 218 -14.03 5.14 -30.70
N TYR A 219 -14.75 5.15 -29.59
CA TYR A 219 -14.22 5.47 -28.27
C TYR A 219 -14.03 4.24 -27.39
N ALA A 220 -13.24 4.39 -26.34
CA ALA A 220 -12.97 3.34 -25.36
C ALA A 220 -13.90 3.56 -24.16
N ASN A 221 -15.07 2.92 -24.16
CA ASN A 221 -16.09 3.18 -23.15
C ASN A 221 -16.03 2.15 -22.00
N TYR A 222 -16.37 2.59 -20.79
CA TYR A 222 -16.45 1.72 -19.61
C TYR A 222 -17.87 1.57 -19.08
N MET A 223 -18.36 2.58 -18.37
CA MET A 223 -19.63 2.53 -17.63
C MET A 223 -20.68 3.39 -18.32
N SER A 224 -21.96 3.06 -18.12
CA SER A 224 -23.06 3.93 -18.53
C SER A 224 -24.19 4.00 -17.51
N ILE A 225 -24.72 5.20 -17.27
CA ILE A 225 -25.85 5.44 -16.36
C ILE A 225 -27.08 5.85 -17.17
N PRO A 226 -28.22 5.15 -17.03
CA PRO A 226 -29.47 5.59 -17.61
C PRO A 226 -30.10 6.65 -16.70
N PHE A 227 -30.51 7.80 -17.22
CA PHE A 227 -31.21 8.86 -16.47
C PHE A 227 -31.97 9.78 -17.43
N ASP A 228 -33.12 10.33 -17.04
CA ASP A 228 -33.90 11.27 -17.86
C ASP A 228 -33.41 12.71 -17.62
N PHE A 229 -32.37 13.14 -18.35
CA PHE A 229 -31.72 14.44 -18.14
C PHE A 229 -32.59 15.60 -18.59
N ASN A 230 -33.39 15.40 -19.64
CA ASN A 230 -34.21 16.45 -20.24
C ASN A 230 -35.66 16.49 -19.72
N LYS A 231 -36.02 15.54 -18.84
CA LYS A 231 -37.32 15.39 -18.18
C LYS A 231 -38.47 15.18 -19.18
N ASP A 232 -38.21 14.46 -20.28
CA ASP A 232 -39.21 14.17 -21.31
C ASP A 232 -39.95 12.82 -21.11
N GLY A 233 -39.53 12.05 -20.10
CA GLY A 233 -40.11 10.76 -19.74
C GLY A 233 -39.47 9.56 -20.45
N PHE A 234 -38.38 9.75 -21.19
CA PHE A 234 -37.56 8.67 -21.73
C PHE A 234 -36.16 8.75 -21.12
N MET A 235 -35.65 7.62 -20.61
CA MET A 235 -34.29 7.58 -20.09
C MET A 235 -33.28 7.82 -21.20
N ASP A 236 -32.38 8.76 -20.97
CA ASP A 236 -31.16 9.01 -21.73
C ASP A 236 -30.03 8.11 -21.20
N LEU A 237 -28.84 8.20 -21.80
CA LEU A 237 -27.70 7.38 -21.39
C LEU A 237 -26.40 8.21 -21.35
N TYR A 238 -25.81 8.38 -20.17
CA TYR A 238 -24.50 8.99 -19.99
C TYR A 238 -23.42 7.91 -19.95
N VAL A 239 -22.33 8.08 -20.71
CA VAL A 239 -21.30 7.06 -20.94
C VAL A 239 -19.92 7.63 -20.68
N SER A 240 -19.17 6.99 -19.78
CA SER A 240 -17.77 7.34 -19.50
C SER A 240 -16.83 6.83 -20.60
N THR A 241 -15.77 7.61 -20.83
CA THR A 241 -14.87 7.41 -21.96
C THR A 241 -13.40 7.62 -21.57
N ASP A 242 -12.60 6.60 -21.88
CA ASP A 242 -11.16 6.56 -21.65
C ASP A 242 -10.37 7.16 -22.84
N LEU A 243 -9.05 7.34 -22.66
CA LEU A 243 -8.09 7.80 -23.67
C LEU A 243 -8.23 9.28 -24.08
N PHE A 244 -8.57 10.15 -23.12
CA PHE A 244 -8.82 11.59 -23.29
C PHE A 244 -9.90 11.93 -24.34
N ASP A 245 -10.74 10.95 -24.68
CA ASP A 245 -11.92 11.16 -25.51
C ASP A 245 -13.06 11.70 -24.61
N PRO A 246 -13.98 12.53 -25.13
CA PRO A 246 -15.05 13.13 -24.33
C PRO A 246 -16.09 12.10 -23.93
N ASN A 247 -16.59 12.22 -22.70
CA ASN A 247 -17.79 11.50 -22.27
C ASN A 247 -18.99 11.87 -23.16
N GLN A 248 -19.90 10.91 -23.29
CA GLN A 248 -21.03 11.03 -24.22
C GLN A 248 -22.34 11.04 -23.43
N LEU A 249 -23.24 11.95 -23.79
CA LEU A 249 -24.62 11.93 -23.30
C LEU A 249 -25.56 11.68 -24.48
N PHE A 250 -26.14 10.49 -24.54
CA PHE A 250 -27.09 10.09 -25.57
C PHE A 250 -28.51 10.42 -25.14
N ILE A 251 -29.05 11.52 -25.69
CA ILE A 251 -30.43 11.96 -25.47
C ILE A 251 -31.40 11.13 -26.31
N ASN A 252 -32.33 10.47 -25.62
CA ASN A 252 -33.32 9.59 -26.19
C ASN A 252 -34.40 10.35 -26.94
N GLN A 253 -34.61 9.99 -28.21
CA GLN A 253 -35.59 10.60 -29.08
C GLN A 253 -36.90 9.81 -29.03
N ASN A 254 -37.56 9.84 -27.86
CA ASN A 254 -38.87 9.22 -27.61
C ASN A 254 -38.91 7.71 -27.94
N GLY A 255 -37.87 6.97 -27.54
CA GLY A 255 -37.76 5.52 -27.72
C GLY A 255 -37.44 5.07 -29.15
N THR A 256 -37.02 5.98 -30.04
CA THR A 256 -36.80 5.67 -31.46
C THR A 256 -35.34 5.72 -31.91
N SER A 257 -34.54 6.60 -31.32
CA SER A 257 -33.10 6.78 -31.59
C SER A 257 -32.48 7.61 -30.48
N PHE A 258 -31.16 7.75 -30.47
CA PHE A 258 -30.46 8.66 -29.57
C PHE A 258 -29.76 9.78 -30.35
N THR A 259 -29.45 10.88 -29.67
CA THR A 259 -28.63 11.98 -30.19
C THR A 259 -27.59 12.32 -29.14
N GLU A 260 -26.32 12.33 -29.52
CA GLU A 260 -25.22 12.72 -28.63
C GLU A 260 -25.27 14.25 -28.42
N GLU A 261 -25.39 14.69 -27.16
CA GLU A 261 -25.53 16.10 -26.76
C GLU A 261 -24.67 16.45 -25.52
N GLY A 262 -23.62 15.67 -25.18
CA GLY A 262 -22.81 15.85 -23.97
C GLY A 262 -22.24 17.27 -23.82
N ALA A 263 -21.75 17.85 -24.91
CA ALA A 263 -21.23 19.21 -24.93
C ALA A 263 -22.31 20.29 -24.72
N ASP A 264 -23.56 20.01 -25.10
CA ASP A 264 -24.67 20.96 -24.92
C ASP A 264 -25.13 21.00 -23.45
N TYR A 265 -24.98 19.90 -22.71
CA TYR A 265 -25.28 19.78 -21.28
C TYR A 265 -24.07 20.10 -20.38
N GLY A 266 -22.85 20.17 -20.94
CA GLY A 266 -21.62 20.45 -20.19
C GLY A 266 -21.05 19.24 -19.44
N VAL A 267 -21.36 18.02 -19.91
CA VAL A 267 -20.90 16.75 -19.32
C VAL A 267 -19.84 16.03 -20.15
N ASP A 268 -19.34 16.66 -21.22
CA ASP A 268 -18.31 16.12 -22.13
C ASP A 268 -16.87 16.25 -21.58
N VAL A 269 -16.69 16.03 -20.27
CA VAL A 269 -15.37 15.98 -19.66
C VAL A 269 -14.53 14.84 -20.28
N SER A 270 -13.21 15.01 -20.26
CA SER A 270 -12.28 14.16 -21.01
C SER A 270 -10.92 14.03 -20.30
N GLN A 271 -10.76 13.04 -19.43
CA GLN A 271 -9.53 12.90 -18.61
C GLN A 271 -9.02 11.46 -18.47
N ASP A 272 -9.52 10.52 -19.29
CA ASP A 272 -9.39 9.06 -19.11
C ASP A 272 -10.41 8.58 -18.07
N ASP A 273 -11.70 8.62 -18.42
CA ASP A 273 -12.79 8.52 -17.44
C ASP A 273 -13.29 7.07 -17.32
N MET A 274 -13.52 6.59 -16.09
CA MET A 274 -13.89 5.20 -15.79
C MET A 274 -15.27 5.08 -15.15
N GLY A 275 -15.36 5.24 -13.83
CA GLY A 275 -16.58 5.09 -13.06
C GLY A 275 -17.42 6.36 -13.06
N VAL A 276 -18.72 6.19 -12.85
CA VAL A 276 -19.69 7.27 -12.73
C VAL A 276 -20.60 6.97 -11.54
N ALA A 277 -20.97 7.97 -10.76
CA ALA A 277 -22.03 7.87 -9.76
C ALA A 277 -22.94 9.10 -9.83
N ILE A 278 -24.20 8.94 -9.41
CA ILE A 278 -25.21 9.99 -9.46
C ILE A 278 -25.88 10.13 -8.09
N ALA A 279 -26.00 11.36 -7.58
CA ALA A 279 -26.60 11.66 -6.27
C ALA A 279 -27.13 13.11 -6.23
N ASP A 280 -28.11 13.40 -5.37
CA ASP A 280 -28.56 14.77 -5.09
C ASP A 280 -27.74 15.34 -3.92
N LEU A 281 -26.53 15.81 -4.24
CA LEU A 281 -25.51 16.12 -3.22
C LEU A 281 -25.88 17.32 -2.37
N ASN A 282 -26.49 18.32 -2.99
CA ASN A 282 -26.79 19.60 -2.37
C ASN A 282 -28.27 19.73 -1.93
N GLN A 283 -29.04 18.64 -2.07
CA GLN A 283 -30.46 18.53 -1.74
C GLN A 283 -31.33 19.58 -2.42
N ASP A 284 -31.03 19.89 -3.68
CA ASP A 284 -31.79 20.85 -4.48
C ASP A 284 -32.80 20.18 -5.43
N SER A 285 -32.95 18.85 -5.36
CA SER A 285 -33.77 17.98 -6.22
C SER A 285 -33.23 17.78 -7.64
N HIS A 286 -31.98 18.18 -7.89
CA HIS A 286 -31.25 17.92 -9.11
C HIS A 286 -30.09 16.98 -8.84
N PHE A 287 -29.94 15.97 -9.70
CA PHE A 287 -28.92 14.96 -9.51
C PHE A 287 -27.61 15.40 -10.17
N ASP A 288 -26.54 15.34 -9.38
CA ASP A 288 -25.17 15.67 -9.76
C ASP A 288 -24.40 14.39 -10.12
N ILE A 289 -23.28 14.54 -10.83
CA ILE A 289 -22.49 13.41 -11.35
C ILE A 289 -21.07 13.45 -10.81
N ALA A 290 -20.63 12.37 -10.18
CA ALA A 290 -19.21 12.09 -9.96
C ALA A 290 -18.68 11.24 -11.11
N VAL A 291 -17.49 11.58 -11.62
CA VAL A 291 -16.77 10.80 -12.64
C VAL A 291 -15.35 10.57 -12.15
N THR A 292 -14.91 9.32 -12.10
CA THR A 292 -13.53 8.98 -11.75
C THR A 292 -12.63 8.94 -12.96
N SER A 293 -11.37 9.30 -12.75
CA SER A 293 -10.38 9.36 -13.80
C SER A 293 -8.95 9.30 -13.24
N ILE A 294 -7.94 9.38 -14.10
CA ILE A 294 -6.52 9.34 -13.73
C ILE A 294 -6.09 10.71 -13.24
N ASP A 295 -5.67 10.78 -11.97
CA ASP A 295 -5.17 11.95 -11.24
C ASP A 295 -6.16 13.10 -11.05
N ARG A 296 -7.27 13.12 -11.79
CA ARG A 296 -8.25 14.21 -11.77
C ARG A 296 -9.66 13.70 -12.00
N ASN A 297 -10.39 13.44 -10.91
CA ASN A 297 -11.82 13.14 -10.96
C ASN A 297 -12.64 14.40 -11.32
N TYR A 298 -13.92 14.21 -11.61
CA TYR A 298 -14.89 15.29 -11.79
C TYR A 298 -16.09 15.17 -10.86
N LEU A 299 -16.56 16.32 -10.39
CA LEU A 299 -17.87 16.49 -9.77
C LEU A 299 -18.64 17.54 -10.57
N LEU A 300 -19.64 17.09 -11.32
CA LEU A 300 -20.45 17.89 -12.23
C LEU A 300 -21.79 18.19 -11.56
N VAL A 301 -22.03 19.46 -11.26
CA VAL A 301 -23.22 19.91 -10.53
C VAL A 301 -24.22 20.54 -11.49
N ASP A 302 -25.49 20.13 -11.43
CA ASP A 302 -26.59 20.70 -12.25
C ASP A 302 -27.03 22.07 -11.69
N ASP A 303 -27.22 23.07 -12.57
CA ASP A 303 -27.76 24.39 -12.18
C ASP A 303 -29.30 24.45 -12.09
N GLY A 304 -29.94 23.32 -12.34
CA GLY A 304 -31.38 23.09 -12.26
C GLY A 304 -32.10 23.16 -13.61
N ASP A 305 -31.40 23.61 -14.66
CA ASP A 305 -31.88 23.65 -16.04
C ASP A 305 -31.16 22.60 -16.92
N ALA A 306 -30.60 21.54 -16.31
CA ALA A 306 -29.80 20.50 -16.93
C ALA A 306 -28.50 21.05 -17.58
N ASN A 307 -27.92 22.09 -16.98
CA ASN A 307 -26.59 22.58 -17.36
C ASN A 307 -25.61 22.26 -16.24
N PHE A 308 -24.62 21.44 -16.55
CA PHE A 308 -23.65 20.96 -15.58
C PHE A 308 -22.41 21.85 -15.55
N SER A 309 -21.87 22.06 -14.35
CA SER A 309 -20.60 22.74 -14.12
C SER A 309 -19.62 21.90 -13.30
N ASP A 310 -18.35 21.91 -13.71
CA ASP A 310 -17.23 21.30 -12.95
C ASP A 310 -16.97 22.07 -11.65
N GLU A 311 -17.42 21.49 -10.53
CA GLU A 311 -17.25 22.00 -9.16
C GLU A 311 -16.26 21.13 -8.35
N THR A 312 -15.43 20.34 -9.03
CA THR A 312 -14.48 19.39 -8.43
C THR A 312 -13.52 20.05 -7.44
N ALA A 313 -12.88 21.14 -7.86
CA ALA A 313 -11.89 21.84 -7.05
C ALA A 313 -12.51 22.58 -5.86
N PHE A 314 -13.78 22.99 -5.98
CA PHE A 314 -14.52 23.59 -4.87
C PHE A 314 -14.79 22.55 -3.77
N ASN A 315 -15.15 21.33 -4.20
CA ASN A 315 -15.48 20.22 -3.32
C ASN A 315 -14.28 19.38 -2.84
N LYS A 316 -13.08 19.64 -3.37
CA LYS A 316 -11.81 19.01 -2.98
C LYS A 316 -11.74 17.49 -3.25
N VAL A 317 -12.42 17.04 -4.30
CA VAL A 317 -12.45 15.62 -4.74
C VAL A 317 -11.57 15.34 -5.97
N GLU A 318 -10.67 16.26 -6.30
CA GLU A 318 -9.92 16.25 -7.57
C GLU A 318 -8.90 15.11 -7.67
N GLU A 319 -8.01 14.94 -6.69
CA GLU A 319 -6.84 14.06 -6.83
C GLU A 319 -6.92 12.86 -5.86
N THR A 320 -7.33 11.69 -6.35
CA THR A 320 -7.33 10.43 -5.56
C THR A 320 -6.34 9.38 -6.06
N GLY A 321 -5.76 9.56 -7.25
CA GLY A 321 -4.87 8.58 -7.88
C GLY A 321 -5.43 8.08 -9.21
N TRP A 322 -5.18 6.81 -9.55
CA TRP A 322 -5.80 6.11 -10.68
C TRP A 322 -7.15 5.54 -10.23
N ALA A 323 -8.20 6.34 -10.34
CA ALA A 323 -9.51 6.00 -9.82
C ALA A 323 -10.31 5.10 -10.78
N TRP A 324 -11.00 4.10 -10.23
CA TRP A 324 -11.87 3.16 -10.95
C TRP A 324 -13.33 3.30 -10.51
N GLY A 325 -13.83 2.39 -9.67
CA GLY A 325 -15.17 2.47 -9.12
C GLY A 325 -15.38 3.67 -8.20
N VAL A 326 -16.61 4.19 -8.24
CA VAL A 326 -17.08 5.28 -7.40
C VAL A 326 -18.51 5.01 -6.97
N THR A 327 -18.85 5.32 -5.73
CA THR A 327 -20.19 5.13 -5.20
C THR A 327 -20.55 6.21 -4.18
N PHE A 328 -21.83 6.60 -4.18
CA PHE A 328 -22.44 7.45 -3.17
C PHE A 328 -23.26 6.60 -2.20
N GLY A 329 -23.16 6.85 -0.90
CA GLY A 329 -23.95 6.16 0.12
C GLY A 329 -23.94 6.95 1.43
N ASP A 330 -25.03 6.88 2.18
CA ASP A 330 -25.16 7.55 3.49
C ASP A 330 -24.70 6.55 4.56
N PHE A 331 -23.38 6.49 4.81
CA PHE A 331 -22.79 5.43 5.62
C PHE A 331 -22.83 5.73 7.13
N ASP A 332 -22.95 7.00 7.52
CA ASP A 332 -23.01 7.42 8.93
C ASP A 332 -24.44 7.76 9.39
N LEU A 333 -25.41 7.67 8.47
CA LEU A 333 -26.85 7.86 8.69
C LEU A 333 -27.22 9.28 9.10
N ASP A 334 -26.50 10.29 8.62
CA ASP A 334 -26.74 11.68 8.95
C ASP A 334 -27.66 12.42 7.94
N GLY A 335 -27.89 11.82 6.77
CA GLY A 335 -28.81 12.29 5.74
C GLY A 335 -28.17 12.83 4.46
N ASP A 336 -26.86 13.09 4.42
CA ASP A 336 -26.14 13.31 3.15
C ASP A 336 -25.38 12.06 2.67
N GLU A 337 -25.14 11.95 1.36
CA GLU A 337 -24.43 10.79 0.79
C GLU A 337 -22.93 11.07 0.74
N ASP A 338 -22.15 10.24 1.43
CA ASP A 338 -20.69 10.20 1.36
C ASP A 338 -20.22 9.63 0.03
N LEU A 339 -18.95 9.87 -0.30
CA LEU A 339 -18.33 9.43 -1.55
C LEU A 339 -17.17 8.47 -1.28
N PHE A 340 -17.21 7.29 -1.87
CA PHE A 340 -16.11 6.31 -1.82
C PHE A 340 -15.54 6.04 -3.21
N ILE A 341 -14.21 6.15 -3.32
CA ILE A 341 -13.45 5.97 -4.58
C ILE A 341 -12.36 4.92 -4.36
N VAL A 342 -12.30 3.95 -5.28
CA VAL A 342 -11.27 2.92 -5.28
C VAL A 342 -10.17 3.21 -6.31
N ASN A 343 -8.92 2.91 -5.98
CA ASN A 343 -7.75 3.32 -6.78
C ASN A 343 -6.78 2.16 -7.09
N GLY A 344 -5.90 2.42 -8.07
CA GLY A 344 -4.71 1.63 -8.38
C GLY A 344 -4.75 1.02 -9.79
N PHE A 345 -3.61 0.92 -10.46
CA PHE A 345 -3.50 0.22 -11.75
C PHE A 345 -2.06 -0.16 -12.06
N ASP A 346 -1.86 -1.36 -12.60
CA ASP A 346 -0.54 -1.89 -12.96
C ASP A 346 -0.14 -1.46 -14.38
N ILE A 347 0.41 -0.26 -14.52
CA ILE A 347 0.96 0.23 -15.79
C ILE A 347 2.14 1.20 -15.61
N GLY A 348 3.20 0.99 -16.39
CA GLY A 348 4.31 1.94 -16.43
C GLY A 348 4.96 2.05 -15.07
N ASN A 349 4.95 3.22 -14.40
CA ASN A 349 5.48 3.34 -13.03
C ASN A 349 4.42 3.43 -11.94
N ARG A 350 3.18 3.01 -12.23
CA ARG A 350 2.07 2.94 -11.28
C ARG A 350 1.77 1.50 -10.90
N GLY A 351 1.16 1.33 -9.73
CA GLY A 351 0.81 0.04 -9.15
C GLY A 351 -0.37 0.20 -8.19
N PRO A 352 -0.37 -0.54 -7.06
CA PRO A 352 -1.40 -0.38 -6.04
C PRO A 352 -1.41 1.05 -5.47
N GLU A 353 -2.60 1.56 -5.13
CA GLU A 353 -2.82 2.89 -4.55
C GLU A 353 -3.87 2.80 -3.43
N THR A 354 -3.97 3.85 -2.60
CA THR A 354 -4.88 3.89 -1.45
C THR A 354 -6.29 4.26 -1.91
N ASN A 355 -7.33 3.55 -1.44
CA ASN A 355 -8.72 3.97 -1.63
C ASN A 355 -9.03 5.23 -0.80
N VAL A 356 -10.01 6.04 -1.22
CA VAL A 356 -10.34 7.31 -0.55
C VAL A 356 -11.82 7.36 -0.19
N PHE A 357 -12.10 7.65 1.08
CA PHE A 357 -13.43 7.86 1.64
C PHE A 357 -13.62 9.33 2.02
N TYR A 358 -14.74 9.90 1.59
CA TYR A 358 -15.10 11.30 1.79
C TYR A 358 -16.42 11.41 2.55
N ASP A 359 -16.35 11.94 3.76
CA ASP A 359 -17.48 12.39 4.58
C ASP A 359 -18.09 13.65 3.94
N SER A 360 -19.40 13.61 3.67
CA SER A 360 -20.13 14.72 3.06
C SER A 360 -20.47 15.80 4.08
N ARG A 361 -20.29 17.06 3.68
CA ARG A 361 -20.59 18.23 4.54
C ARG A 361 -21.66 19.17 4.00
N TYR A 362 -22.52 18.66 3.13
CA TYR A 362 -23.54 19.48 2.47
C TYR A 362 -24.66 19.86 3.42
N MET A 363 -24.99 18.99 4.39
CA MET A 363 -26.03 19.28 5.38
C MET A 363 -25.59 20.18 6.53
N GLN A 364 -24.28 20.28 6.83
CA GLN A 364 -23.78 21.09 7.95
C GLN A 364 -23.29 22.51 7.52
N GLU A 365 -23.81 23.03 6.39
CA GLU A 365 -23.57 24.36 5.79
C GLU A 365 -22.13 24.62 5.28
N ASP A 366 -21.29 23.60 5.07
CA ASP A 366 -19.93 23.76 4.50
C ASP A 366 -19.89 23.56 2.99
N ASN A 367 -20.86 22.82 2.42
CA ASN A 367 -20.96 22.50 0.99
C ASN A 367 -19.65 21.94 0.43
N SER A 368 -19.07 20.93 1.09
CA SER A 368 -17.83 20.30 0.63
C SER A 368 -17.70 18.86 1.13
N PHE A 369 -16.68 18.15 0.66
CA PHE A 369 -16.27 16.86 1.21
C PHE A 369 -15.03 16.99 2.11
N GLU A 370 -14.92 16.09 3.10
CA GLU A 370 -13.75 15.92 3.95
C GLU A 370 -13.26 14.46 3.88
N ILE A 371 -11.95 14.25 3.69
CA ILE A 371 -11.39 12.89 3.75
C ILE A 371 -11.45 12.40 5.20
N LEU A 372 -12.05 11.23 5.42
CA LEU A 372 -12.16 10.61 6.72
C LEU A 372 -11.36 9.29 6.76
N GLU A 373 -10.52 9.13 7.78
CA GLU A 373 -9.85 7.85 8.10
C GLU A 373 -10.83 6.98 8.89
N ALA A 374 -11.54 6.08 8.20
CA ALA A 374 -12.60 5.23 8.76
C ALA A 374 -12.24 3.72 8.75
N GLY A 375 -11.02 3.36 8.33
CA GLY A 375 -10.61 1.97 8.12
C GLY A 375 -10.88 1.44 6.70
N LEU A 376 -11.10 2.35 5.74
CA LEU A 376 -11.37 2.05 4.33
C LEU A 376 -10.18 2.37 3.40
N GLU A 377 -9.13 2.99 3.96
CA GLU A 377 -7.91 3.45 3.28
C GLU A 377 -6.92 2.31 2.93
N ASP A 378 -7.44 1.12 2.63
CA ASP A 378 -6.61 0.00 2.19
C ASP A 378 -5.90 0.30 0.86
N PHE A 379 -4.68 -0.21 0.75
CA PHE A 379 -3.80 -0.04 -0.41
C PHE A 379 -3.94 -1.25 -1.34
N GLY A 380 -4.28 -1.07 -2.62
CA GLY A 380 -4.58 -2.17 -3.54
C GLY A 380 -4.65 -1.74 -5.00
N ILE A 381 -4.80 -2.69 -5.93
CA ILE A 381 -5.32 -2.41 -7.28
C ILE A 381 -6.81 -2.71 -7.24
N SER A 382 -7.53 -1.81 -6.61
CA SER A 382 -8.97 -1.92 -6.37
C SER A 382 -9.74 -1.54 -7.63
N VAL A 383 -10.80 -2.27 -7.94
CA VAL A 383 -11.54 -2.11 -9.21
C VAL A 383 -12.94 -1.54 -8.97
N GLU A 384 -13.72 -2.15 -8.08
CA GLU A 384 -15.07 -1.72 -7.75
C GLU A 384 -15.28 -1.72 -6.23
N GLY A 385 -15.91 -0.64 -5.74
CA GLY A 385 -16.46 -0.56 -4.38
C GLY A 385 -17.98 -0.55 -4.47
N LEU A 386 -18.64 -1.50 -3.82
CA LEU A 386 -20.09 -1.64 -3.82
C LEU A 386 -20.60 -1.67 -2.37
N HIS A 387 -21.56 -0.80 -2.06
CA HIS A 387 -22.21 -0.77 -0.76
C HIS A 387 -23.56 -1.48 -0.79
N PHE A 388 -23.92 -2.11 0.33
CA PHE A 388 -25.23 -2.71 0.59
C PHE A 388 -25.39 -3.04 2.07
N ASP A 389 -26.62 -3.10 2.56
CA ASP A 389 -26.93 -3.51 3.94
C ASP A 389 -27.10 -5.04 3.96
N TYR A 390 -26.00 -5.78 4.23
CA TYR A 390 -26.00 -7.26 4.11
C TYR A 390 -26.65 -7.96 5.30
N ASP A 391 -26.71 -7.31 6.46
CA ASP A 391 -27.17 -7.91 7.70
C ASP A 391 -28.54 -7.37 8.17
N ASN A 392 -29.11 -6.46 7.37
CA ASN A 392 -30.38 -5.80 7.56
C ASN A 392 -30.45 -4.95 8.85
N ASP A 393 -29.33 -4.43 9.36
CA ASP A 393 -29.31 -3.58 10.55
C ASP A 393 -29.63 -2.08 10.26
N GLY A 394 -29.47 -1.69 8.99
CA GLY A 394 -29.83 -0.39 8.45
C GLY A 394 -28.65 0.55 8.16
N ASP A 395 -27.44 0.24 8.59
CA ASP A 395 -26.25 0.90 8.05
C ASP A 395 -25.77 0.18 6.78
N LEU A 396 -24.90 0.85 6.02
CA LEU A 396 -24.40 0.33 4.74
C LEU A 396 -23.00 -0.24 4.93
N ASP A 397 -22.83 -1.50 4.56
CA ASP A 397 -21.55 -2.18 4.48
C ASP A 397 -20.92 -2.00 3.10
N LEU A 398 -19.67 -2.43 2.95
CA LEU A 398 -18.91 -2.20 1.74
C LEU A 398 -18.07 -3.41 1.35
N ILE A 399 -18.12 -3.79 0.07
CA ILE A 399 -17.20 -4.76 -0.52
C ILE A 399 -16.33 -4.09 -1.58
N VAL A 400 -15.03 -4.39 -1.58
CA VAL A 400 -14.07 -3.89 -2.56
C VAL A 400 -13.37 -5.05 -3.27
N THR A 401 -13.51 -5.07 -4.58
CA THR A 401 -12.80 -6.02 -5.44
C THR A 401 -11.40 -5.53 -5.78
N ASN A 402 -10.47 -6.48 -5.89
CA ASN A 402 -9.05 -6.21 -6.12
C ASN A 402 -8.48 -7.13 -7.18
N SER A 403 -7.77 -6.58 -8.16
CA SER A 403 -7.16 -7.36 -9.25
C SER A 403 -5.75 -7.90 -8.94
N ASP A 404 -5.19 -7.56 -7.77
CA ASP A 404 -3.83 -7.95 -7.35
C ASP A 404 -3.75 -8.69 -5.99
N ARG A 405 -4.90 -8.89 -5.32
CA ARG A 405 -4.98 -9.46 -3.96
C ARG A 405 -6.39 -9.94 -3.61
N THR A 406 -6.60 -10.27 -2.34
CA THR A 406 -7.90 -10.69 -1.82
C THR A 406 -8.96 -9.60 -1.90
N THR A 407 -10.21 -10.00 -2.08
CA THR A 407 -11.37 -9.12 -1.89
C THR A 407 -11.40 -8.61 -0.44
N MET A 408 -11.90 -7.40 -0.27
CA MET A 408 -12.00 -6.74 1.04
C MET A 408 -13.47 -6.58 1.38
N PHE A 409 -13.89 -6.97 2.58
CA PHE A 409 -15.25 -6.77 3.05
C PHE A 409 -15.23 -5.99 4.36
N TYR A 410 -16.02 -4.93 4.42
CA TYR A 410 -16.06 -3.97 5.51
C TYR A 410 -17.44 -4.00 6.15
N ASP A 411 -17.51 -4.54 7.36
CA ASP A 411 -18.68 -4.48 8.24
C ASP A 411 -18.70 -3.07 8.86
N ASN A 412 -19.72 -2.27 8.53
CA ASN A 412 -19.93 -0.96 9.14
C ASN A 412 -20.37 -1.18 10.59
N GLN A 413 -19.86 -0.34 11.50
CA GLN A 413 -20.14 -0.45 12.94
C GLN A 413 -20.87 0.78 13.46
N THR A 414 -21.59 1.47 12.58
CA THR A 414 -22.37 2.65 12.91
C THR A 414 -23.57 2.24 13.76
N ILE A 415 -24.25 1.14 13.41
CA ILE A 415 -25.27 0.49 14.21
C ILE A 415 -24.70 -0.80 14.85
N ILE A 416 -24.46 -0.76 16.16
CA ILE A 416 -23.98 -1.96 16.89
C ILE A 416 -25.14 -2.80 17.43
N ASP A 417 -26.25 -2.16 17.84
CA ASP A 417 -27.48 -2.82 18.30
C ASP A 417 -28.66 -2.35 17.43
N PRO A 418 -29.04 -3.09 16.38
CA PRO A 418 -30.18 -2.72 15.53
C PRO A 418 -31.50 -2.58 16.28
N GLN A 419 -31.65 -3.23 17.44
CA GLN A 419 -32.86 -3.09 18.26
C GLN A 419 -32.90 -1.76 19.01
N ASN A 420 -31.75 -1.12 19.20
CA ASN A 420 -31.59 0.17 19.85
C ASN A 420 -30.48 0.97 19.14
N PRO A 421 -30.74 1.53 17.93
CA PRO A 421 -29.72 2.17 17.10
C PRO A 421 -29.27 3.55 17.62
N ASP A 422 -29.37 3.79 18.93
CA ASP A 422 -28.91 4.99 19.65
C ASP A 422 -29.35 6.35 19.09
N GLY A 423 -30.44 6.37 18.32
CA GLY A 423 -31.01 7.58 17.73
C GLY A 423 -30.66 7.79 16.26
N LEU A 424 -29.82 6.93 15.68
CA LEU A 424 -29.60 6.82 14.24
C LEU A 424 -30.88 6.32 13.57
N LEU A 425 -31.19 6.93 12.44
CA LEU A 425 -32.42 6.70 11.72
C LEU A 425 -32.13 6.34 10.26
N TRP A 426 -32.85 5.36 9.74
CA TRP A 426 -32.70 4.91 8.36
C TRP A 426 -34.05 4.52 7.75
N PHE A 427 -34.12 4.40 6.43
CA PHE A 427 -35.28 3.91 5.69
C PHE A 427 -34.83 3.19 4.40
N LYS A 428 -35.41 2.02 4.11
CA LYS A 428 -35.18 1.29 2.85
C LYS A 428 -36.48 1.01 2.11
N VAL A 429 -36.46 1.09 0.78
CA VAL A 429 -37.60 0.72 -0.07
C VAL A 429 -37.20 -0.20 -1.23
N SER A 430 -37.78 -1.39 -1.27
CA SER A 430 -37.78 -2.25 -2.45
C SER A 430 -38.90 -1.83 -3.41
N LEU A 431 -38.59 -1.76 -4.69
CA LEU A 431 -39.50 -1.27 -5.73
C LEU A 431 -39.90 -2.41 -6.68
N GLU A 432 -41.16 -2.46 -7.08
CA GLU A 432 -41.66 -3.41 -8.09
C GLU A 432 -42.59 -2.70 -9.08
N GLY A 433 -42.17 -2.62 -10.34
CA GLY A 433 -42.96 -2.06 -11.44
C GLY A 433 -44.07 -3.00 -11.91
N THR A 434 -45.17 -2.43 -12.38
CA THR A 434 -46.30 -3.18 -12.99
C THR A 434 -46.73 -2.63 -14.36
N THR A 435 -46.47 -1.35 -14.59
CA THR A 435 -46.58 -0.66 -15.89
C THR A 435 -45.19 -0.25 -16.38
N SER A 436 -44.32 0.16 -15.47
CA SER A 436 -42.88 0.29 -15.70
C SER A 436 -42.23 -1.09 -15.84
N ASN A 437 -40.96 -1.15 -16.23
CA ASN A 437 -40.18 -2.40 -16.14
C ASN A 437 -40.26 -2.98 -14.72
N ARG A 438 -40.32 -4.32 -14.58
CA ARG A 438 -40.63 -4.96 -13.29
C ARG A 438 -39.60 -4.65 -12.21
N SER A 439 -38.32 -4.54 -12.60
CA SER A 439 -37.23 -4.12 -11.71
C SER A 439 -37.33 -2.66 -11.26
N ALA A 440 -38.23 -1.85 -11.81
CA ALA A 440 -38.42 -0.43 -11.48
C ALA A 440 -37.18 0.47 -11.71
N ILE A 441 -36.25 0.04 -12.57
CA ILE A 441 -35.07 0.84 -12.96
C ILE A 441 -35.55 2.14 -13.59
N GLY A 442 -35.01 3.27 -13.12
CA GLY A 442 -35.41 4.62 -13.51
C GLY A 442 -36.33 5.33 -12.51
N THR A 443 -36.56 4.76 -11.33
CA THR A 443 -37.45 5.35 -10.32
C THR A 443 -36.73 6.43 -9.51
N ILE A 444 -37.41 7.55 -9.24
CA ILE A 444 -36.97 8.55 -8.24
C ILE A 444 -37.80 8.38 -6.98
N VAL A 445 -37.13 8.29 -5.83
CA VAL A 445 -37.76 8.23 -4.50
C VAL A 445 -37.42 9.52 -3.75
N GLU A 446 -38.46 10.21 -3.27
CA GLU A 446 -38.37 11.40 -2.43
C GLU A 446 -38.91 11.06 -1.04
N VAL A 447 -38.10 11.26 0.01
CA VAL A 447 -38.48 11.08 1.41
C VAL A 447 -38.55 12.45 2.08
N ASN A 448 -39.77 12.93 2.32
CA ASN A 448 -40.03 14.18 3.02
C ASN A 448 -40.12 13.89 4.53
N THR A 449 -39.29 14.57 5.31
CA THR A 449 -39.25 14.42 6.77
C THR A 449 -39.52 15.74 7.48
N THR A 450 -39.58 15.68 8.82
CA THR A 450 -39.68 16.88 9.64
C THR A 450 -38.44 17.78 9.64
N LEU A 451 -37.29 17.29 9.13
CA LEU A 451 -36.00 17.98 9.16
C LEU A 451 -35.46 18.34 7.77
N GLY A 452 -35.70 17.50 6.76
CA GLY A 452 -35.28 17.72 5.38
C GLY A 452 -35.98 16.80 4.38
N ASP A 453 -35.71 17.04 3.09
CA ASP A 453 -36.21 16.27 1.95
C ASP A 453 -35.02 15.55 1.30
N TYR A 454 -35.13 14.23 1.12
CA TYR A 454 -34.05 13.41 0.57
C TYR A 454 -34.48 12.78 -0.75
N TYR A 455 -33.59 12.78 -1.76
CA TYR A 455 -33.87 12.25 -3.10
C TYR A 455 -32.86 11.16 -3.47
N ARG A 456 -33.36 10.05 -4.03
CA ARG A 456 -32.52 8.97 -4.54
C ARG A 456 -33.03 8.50 -5.90
N TYR A 457 -32.09 8.17 -6.79
CA TYR A 457 -32.37 7.63 -8.11
C TYR A 457 -32.01 6.14 -8.17
N PHE A 458 -32.94 5.31 -8.61
CA PHE A 458 -32.75 3.87 -8.65
C PHE A 458 -32.31 3.39 -10.05
N SER A 459 -31.01 3.14 -10.20
CA SER A 459 -30.42 2.51 -11.39
C SER A 459 -29.76 1.16 -11.08
N GLY A 460 -29.16 1.04 -9.88
CA GLY A 460 -28.37 -0.10 -9.45
C GLY A 460 -26.99 -0.21 -10.12
N VAL A 461 -26.63 0.70 -11.03
CA VAL A 461 -25.42 0.58 -11.85
C VAL A 461 -24.17 0.95 -11.04
N GLY A 462 -23.20 0.04 -10.98
CA GLY A 462 -21.83 0.24 -10.52
C GLY A 462 -20.83 0.19 -11.69
N PHE A 463 -19.54 0.24 -11.39
CA PHE A 463 -18.51 0.34 -12.43
C PHE A 463 -18.47 -0.89 -13.35
N LEU A 464 -18.47 -2.09 -12.78
CA LEU A 464 -18.49 -3.37 -13.50
C LEU A 464 -19.65 -4.27 -13.07
N GLY A 465 -20.71 -3.68 -12.54
CA GLY A 465 -21.89 -4.41 -12.16
C GLY A 465 -23.18 -3.60 -12.20
N GLN A 466 -24.30 -4.29 -12.07
CA GLN A 466 -25.59 -3.67 -11.81
C GLN A 466 -26.35 -4.52 -10.80
N SER A 467 -26.70 -3.92 -9.67
CA SER A 467 -27.34 -4.57 -8.53
C SER A 467 -28.85 -4.33 -8.54
N ILE A 468 -29.62 -5.27 -7.99
CA ILE A 468 -31.05 -5.07 -7.68
C ILE A 468 -31.20 -5.16 -6.17
N GLN A 469 -31.19 -3.98 -5.53
CA GLN A 469 -31.24 -3.83 -4.09
C GLN A 469 -32.22 -2.72 -3.66
N PRO A 470 -32.65 -2.67 -2.39
CA PRO A 470 -33.50 -1.60 -1.89
C PRO A 470 -32.81 -0.22 -2.01
N VAL A 471 -33.60 0.82 -2.28
CA VAL A 471 -33.11 2.21 -2.17
C VAL A 471 -32.99 2.57 -0.70
N HIS A 472 -31.81 3.00 -0.27
CA HIS A 472 -31.48 3.32 1.12
C HIS A 472 -31.43 4.83 1.38
N PHE A 473 -31.80 5.21 2.60
CA PHE A 473 -31.72 6.55 3.15
C PHE A 473 -31.23 6.46 4.60
N GLY A 474 -30.12 7.12 4.94
CA GLY A 474 -29.91 7.62 6.28
C GLY A 474 -30.75 8.88 6.52
N LEU A 475 -31.08 9.15 7.77
CA LEU A 475 -31.99 10.22 8.15
C LEU A 475 -31.46 10.95 9.38
N GLU A 476 -31.56 12.27 9.39
CA GLU A 476 -31.13 13.09 10.52
C GLU A 476 -31.73 12.61 11.85
N THR A 477 -30.90 12.57 12.90
CA THR A 477 -31.33 12.17 14.24
C THR A 477 -32.56 12.95 14.72
N GLY A 478 -33.65 12.22 14.97
CA GLY A 478 -34.92 12.79 15.42
C GLY A 478 -35.89 13.21 14.31
N ALA A 479 -35.55 12.94 13.04
CA ALA A 479 -36.46 13.05 11.92
C ALA A 479 -37.67 12.11 12.08
N ALA A 480 -38.80 12.50 11.48
CA ALA A 480 -39.93 11.63 11.25
C ALA A 480 -40.36 11.75 9.79
N ILE A 481 -40.63 10.62 9.13
CA ILE A 481 -41.11 10.58 7.75
C ILE A 481 -42.54 11.13 7.72
N GLU A 482 -42.74 12.23 6.98
CA GLU A 482 -44.07 12.81 6.73
C GLU A 482 -44.72 12.14 5.51
N SER A 483 -43.94 11.94 4.43
CA SER A 483 -44.36 11.18 3.26
C SER A 483 -43.18 10.62 2.45
N VAL A 484 -43.44 9.53 1.73
CA VAL A 484 -42.55 8.99 0.70
C VAL A 484 -43.25 9.12 -0.65
N GLN A 485 -42.67 9.87 -1.57
CA GLN A 485 -43.14 10.02 -2.95
C GLN A 485 -42.28 9.17 -3.88
N ILE A 486 -42.93 8.38 -4.73
CA ILE A 486 -42.29 7.50 -5.71
C ILE A 486 -42.72 7.97 -7.10
N THR A 487 -41.75 8.36 -7.93
CA THR A 487 -41.95 8.71 -9.35
C THR A 487 -41.46 7.54 -10.19
N TRP A 488 -42.41 6.77 -10.71
CA TRP A 488 -42.15 5.59 -11.52
C TRP A 488 -41.74 5.95 -12.96
N PRO A 489 -40.97 5.09 -13.66
CA PRO A 489 -40.63 5.28 -15.07
C PRO A 489 -41.85 5.49 -15.99
N SER A 490 -43.00 4.91 -15.66
CA SER A 490 -44.27 5.13 -16.38
C SER A 490 -44.82 6.57 -16.32
N GLY A 491 -44.23 7.42 -15.48
CA GLY A 491 -44.70 8.76 -15.14
C GLY A 491 -45.79 8.76 -14.05
N LEU A 492 -46.13 7.61 -13.47
CA LEU A 492 -46.99 7.54 -12.29
C LEU A 492 -46.24 8.13 -11.08
N VAL A 493 -46.90 9.04 -10.35
CA VAL A 493 -46.40 9.56 -9.07
C VAL A 493 -47.32 9.09 -7.96
N GLU A 494 -46.79 8.37 -6.99
CA GLU A 494 -47.51 7.90 -5.81
C GLU A 494 -46.94 8.52 -4.53
N VAL A 495 -47.81 8.94 -3.61
CA VAL A 495 -47.41 9.50 -2.32
C VAL A 495 -47.96 8.65 -1.20
N HIS A 496 -47.06 8.08 -0.41
CA HIS A 496 -47.35 7.22 0.73
C HIS A 496 -47.12 7.98 2.03
N ASN A 497 -47.99 7.75 3.02
CA ASN A 497 -47.95 8.43 4.33
C ASN A 497 -48.05 7.37 5.42
N GLY A 498 -47.60 7.70 6.64
CA GLY A 498 -47.68 6.80 7.80
C GLY A 498 -46.70 5.64 7.71
N ILE A 499 -45.51 5.92 7.18
CA ILE A 499 -44.34 5.05 7.20
C ILE A 499 -43.50 5.49 8.40
N ASP A 500 -43.08 4.53 9.23
CA ASP A 500 -42.22 4.80 10.37
C ASP A 500 -40.74 4.79 9.92
N VAL A 501 -39.85 5.48 10.64
CA VAL A 501 -38.40 5.35 10.46
C VAL A 501 -37.92 3.95 10.91
N ASN A 502 -36.72 3.57 10.49
CA ASN A 502 -36.07 2.28 10.76
C ASN A 502 -36.93 1.11 10.27
N THR A 503 -37.36 1.23 9.01
CA THR A 503 -38.25 0.27 8.39
C THR A 503 -37.86 0.01 6.94
N HIS A 504 -38.11 -1.21 6.50
CA HIS A 504 -38.00 -1.63 5.11
C HIS A 504 -39.40 -1.87 4.55
N ILE A 505 -39.75 -1.18 3.46
CA ILE A 505 -41.01 -1.41 2.75
C ILE A 505 -40.79 -1.99 1.36
N LYS A 506 -41.79 -2.72 0.85
CA LYS A 506 -41.93 -3.01 -0.59
C LYS A 506 -43.05 -2.16 -1.16
N ALA A 507 -42.74 -1.33 -2.14
CA ALA A 507 -43.73 -0.57 -2.90
C ALA A 507 -43.95 -1.23 -4.27
N THR A 508 -45.22 -1.49 -4.60
CA THR A 508 -45.62 -2.05 -5.91
C THR A 508 -46.43 -1.01 -6.67
N GLU A 509 -45.98 -0.68 -7.88
CA GLU A 509 -46.56 0.38 -8.72
C GLU A 509 -48.07 0.23 -8.87
N GLY A 510 -48.81 1.26 -8.48
CA GLY A 510 -50.28 1.32 -8.55
C GLY A 510 -51.01 0.45 -7.52
N SER A 511 -50.29 -0.19 -6.60
CA SER A 511 -50.83 -1.13 -5.60
C SER A 511 -50.55 -0.71 -4.15
N GLY A 512 -49.73 0.32 -3.92
CA GLY A 512 -49.34 0.79 -2.60
C GLY A 512 -48.08 0.11 -2.06
N PHE A 513 -47.90 0.13 -0.75
CA PHE A 513 -46.75 -0.50 -0.09
C PHE A 513 -47.16 -1.50 0.99
N GLU A 514 -46.25 -2.42 1.30
CA GLU A 514 -46.28 -3.25 2.49
C GLU A 514 -44.97 -3.10 3.28
N VAL A 515 -45.06 -3.18 4.60
CA VAL A 515 -43.88 -3.19 5.48
C VAL A 515 -43.35 -4.61 5.50
N LEU A 516 -42.09 -4.80 5.11
CA LEU A 516 -41.42 -6.09 5.15
C LEU A 516 -41.00 -6.44 6.58
N PRO A 517 -40.93 -7.73 6.95
CA PRO A 517 -40.38 -8.14 8.23
C PRO A 517 -38.92 -7.71 8.34
N GLN A 518 -38.56 -7.04 9.44
CA GLN A 518 -37.16 -6.76 9.75
C GLN A 518 -36.50 -8.03 10.31
N ASN A 519 -35.67 -8.69 9.50
CA ASN A 519 -34.91 -9.86 9.89
C ASN A 519 -33.44 -9.46 10.01
N TYR A 520 -33.04 -8.97 11.17
CA TYR A 520 -31.62 -8.71 11.47
C TYR A 520 -30.84 -10.02 11.48
N ALA A 521 -29.64 -10.00 10.90
CA ALA A 521 -28.76 -11.16 10.94
C ALA A 521 -28.43 -11.55 12.39
N GLU A 522 -28.53 -12.85 12.68
CA GLU A 522 -28.14 -13.39 13.99
C GLU A 522 -26.62 -13.64 14.04
N LYS A 523 -25.82 -12.57 14.05
CA LYS A 523 -24.35 -12.66 14.11
C LYS A 523 -23.90 -13.35 15.41
N ALA A 524 -23.11 -14.41 15.28
CA ALA A 524 -22.53 -15.11 16.42
C ALA A 524 -21.58 -14.17 17.20
N GLN A 525 -21.80 -14.08 18.51
CA GLN A 525 -21.02 -13.25 19.42
C GLN A 525 -20.04 -14.09 20.24
N GLY A 526 -18.82 -13.60 20.38
CA GLY A 526 -17.78 -14.24 21.19
C GLY A 526 -16.45 -13.54 21.02
N CYS A 527 -15.40 -14.08 21.62
CA CYS A 527 -14.07 -13.52 21.43
C CYS A 527 -13.53 -13.87 20.04
N ILE A 528 -13.24 -12.85 19.24
CA ILE A 528 -12.73 -12.99 17.87
C ILE A 528 -11.20 -12.99 17.79
N ASP A 529 -10.50 -12.71 18.89
CA ASP A 529 -9.03 -12.70 18.92
C ASP A 529 -8.48 -14.13 19.04
N PRO A 530 -7.77 -14.66 18.02
CA PRO A 530 -7.20 -16.01 18.04
C PRO A 530 -6.16 -16.22 19.14
N ASP A 531 -5.62 -15.16 19.73
CA ASP A 531 -4.68 -15.23 20.85
C ASP A 531 -5.38 -15.35 22.22
N SER A 532 -6.71 -15.24 22.29
CA SER A 532 -7.48 -15.32 23.54
C SER A 532 -7.73 -16.74 24.05
N CYS A 533 -7.92 -16.90 25.37
CA CYS A 533 -8.20 -18.18 26.05
C CYS A 533 -9.60 -18.72 25.82
N ASN A 534 -10.51 -17.87 25.38
CA ASN A 534 -11.87 -18.23 24.99
C ASN A 534 -12.17 -17.80 23.54
N TYR A 535 -11.14 -17.77 22.69
CA TYR A 535 -11.31 -17.57 21.25
C TYR A 535 -12.42 -18.49 20.72
N ASP A 536 -13.39 -17.88 20.07
CA ASP A 536 -14.50 -18.56 19.42
C ASP A 536 -14.32 -18.44 17.90
N PRO A 537 -13.88 -19.50 17.20
CA PRO A 537 -13.69 -19.45 15.75
C PRO A 537 -15.00 -19.30 14.98
N ASP A 538 -16.15 -19.50 15.64
CA ASP A 538 -17.47 -19.33 15.04
C ASP A 538 -18.04 -17.91 15.30
N ALA A 539 -17.35 -17.05 16.06
CA ALA A 539 -17.79 -15.68 16.37
C ALA A 539 -17.44 -14.68 15.24
N ILE A 540 -18.42 -13.82 14.93
CA ILE A 540 -18.31 -12.77 13.91
C ILE A 540 -18.12 -11.42 14.61
N LEU A 541 -18.94 -11.14 15.63
CA LEU A 541 -18.86 -9.93 16.44
C LEU A 541 -18.10 -10.18 17.74
N ASP A 542 -17.18 -9.27 18.06
CA ASP A 542 -16.55 -9.24 19.37
C ASP A 542 -17.55 -8.79 20.43
N ASP A 543 -17.78 -9.60 21.45
CA ASP A 543 -18.62 -9.25 22.61
C ASP A 543 -17.81 -8.66 23.78
N GLY A 544 -16.51 -8.43 23.56
CA GLY A 544 -15.57 -7.99 24.58
C GLY A 544 -15.31 -9.03 25.66
N SER A 545 -15.66 -10.30 25.40
CA SER A 545 -15.43 -11.41 26.34
C SER A 545 -14.02 -11.98 26.25
N CYS A 546 -13.15 -11.49 25.35
CA CYS A 546 -11.79 -12.00 25.22
C CYS A 546 -11.05 -12.04 26.57
N GLU A 547 -10.79 -13.25 27.04
CA GLU A 547 -10.07 -13.56 28.25
C GLU A 547 -8.64 -13.94 27.87
N TYR A 548 -7.68 -13.09 28.20
CA TYR A 548 -6.27 -13.41 28.00
C TYR A 548 -5.67 -14.08 29.23
N LEU A 549 -4.53 -14.72 29.04
CA LEU A 549 -3.76 -15.31 30.12
C LEU A 549 -3.40 -14.23 31.15
N ASP A 550 -3.92 -14.34 32.38
CA ASP A 550 -3.62 -13.40 33.48
C ASP A 550 -2.15 -13.52 33.92
N VAL A 551 -1.38 -12.47 33.65
CA VAL A 551 0.04 -12.37 34.01
C VAL A 551 0.25 -11.13 34.91
N PRO A 552 0.02 -11.23 36.22
CA PRO A 552 0.11 -10.09 37.14
C PRO A 552 1.54 -9.62 37.41
N GLN A 553 2.54 -10.29 36.83
CA GLN A 553 3.94 -9.93 36.93
C GLN A 553 4.27 -8.84 35.91
N THR A 554 5.22 -7.98 36.25
CA THR A 554 5.72 -6.94 35.35
C THR A 554 7.09 -7.32 34.82
N ILE A 555 7.45 -6.78 33.66
CA ILE A 555 8.84 -6.81 33.20
C ILE A 555 9.73 -6.14 34.25
N THR A 556 10.83 -6.80 34.61
CA THR A 556 11.86 -6.27 35.51
C THR A 556 13.09 -5.84 34.70
N GLY A 557 13.72 -4.72 35.04
CA GLY A 557 14.88 -4.20 34.31
C GLY A 557 15.08 -2.71 34.55
N ALA A 558 16.01 -2.11 33.82
CA ALA A 558 16.29 -0.68 33.92
C ALA A 558 15.22 0.15 33.17
N ALA A 559 14.54 1.05 33.89
CA ALA A 559 13.61 2.02 33.30
C ALA A 559 14.32 3.29 32.79
N VAL A 560 15.60 3.48 33.12
CA VAL A 560 16.46 4.54 32.59
C VAL A 560 17.80 3.91 32.24
N THR A 561 18.28 4.16 31.02
CA THR A 561 19.51 3.56 30.48
C THR A 561 20.27 4.55 29.59
N GLY A 562 21.47 4.15 29.18
CA GLY A 562 22.33 4.92 28.27
C GLY A 562 22.34 4.37 26.86
N TYR A 563 22.83 5.18 25.91
CA TYR A 563 23.06 4.75 24.53
C TYR A 563 23.99 3.54 24.46
N PHE A 564 23.64 2.58 23.59
CA PHE A 564 24.39 1.35 23.28
C PHE A 564 24.60 0.42 24.46
N LYS A 565 24.04 0.76 25.62
CA LYS A 565 24.13 -0.03 26.82
C LYS A 565 23.25 -1.26 26.70
N GLN A 566 23.81 -2.41 27.05
CA GLN A 566 23.04 -3.65 27.16
C GLN A 566 22.40 -3.72 28.53
N GLU A 567 21.09 -3.86 28.56
CA GLU A 567 20.31 -4.08 29.77
C GLU A 567 19.60 -5.42 29.68
N THR A 568 19.57 -6.14 30.80
CA THR A 568 18.82 -7.40 30.91
C THR A 568 17.44 -7.12 31.47
N TYR A 569 16.41 -7.53 30.74
CA TYR A 569 15.03 -7.49 31.15
C TYR A 569 14.54 -8.90 31.43
N GLY A 570 13.82 -9.07 32.53
CA GLY A 570 13.38 -10.37 33.01
C GLY A 570 11.87 -10.43 33.19
N PHE A 571 11.29 -11.55 32.79
CA PHE A 571 9.91 -11.92 33.07
C PHE A 571 9.83 -13.35 33.63
N PRO A 572 9.26 -13.55 34.83
CA PRO A 572 9.17 -14.88 35.44
C PRO A 572 8.07 -15.73 34.77
N LEU A 573 8.44 -16.84 34.12
CA LEU A 573 7.47 -17.80 33.54
C LEU A 573 7.10 -18.94 34.51
N GLN A 574 5.85 -19.37 34.46
CA GLN A 574 5.37 -20.60 35.09
C GLN A 574 5.69 -21.83 34.21
N PRO A 575 5.69 -23.05 34.78
CA PRO A 575 5.90 -24.27 33.99
C PRO A 575 4.86 -24.42 32.87
N GLY A 576 5.32 -24.60 31.62
CA GLY A 576 4.45 -24.75 30.44
C GLY A 576 4.23 -23.47 29.65
N GLN A 577 4.63 -22.31 30.17
CA GLN A 577 4.56 -21.04 29.46
C GLN A 577 5.78 -20.79 28.57
N THR A 578 5.57 -20.11 27.46
CA THR A 578 6.58 -19.53 26.58
C THR A 578 6.43 -18.00 26.55
N ILE A 579 7.41 -17.31 26.00
CA ILE A 579 7.44 -15.85 25.90
C ILE A 579 7.96 -15.44 24.54
N SER A 580 7.40 -14.38 23.99
CA SER A 580 7.95 -13.65 22.85
C SER A 580 8.19 -12.20 23.28
N TRP A 581 9.43 -11.75 23.10
CA TRP A 581 9.83 -10.37 23.41
C TRP A 581 9.79 -9.49 22.16
N GLY A 582 9.41 -8.24 22.37
CA GLY A 582 9.57 -7.15 21.41
C GLY A 582 10.24 -5.93 22.05
N VAL A 583 10.83 -5.09 21.20
CA VAL A 583 11.52 -3.86 21.62
C VAL A 583 11.30 -2.75 20.61
N GLU A 584 11.11 -1.53 21.11
CA GLU A 584 11.14 -0.29 20.33
C GLU A 584 12.26 0.61 20.84
N GLY A 585 12.99 1.26 19.94
CA GLY A 585 14.10 2.14 20.29
C GLY A 585 15.38 1.42 20.77
N GLY A 586 15.44 0.11 20.56
CA GLY A 586 16.59 -0.75 20.81
C GLY A 586 16.50 -2.01 19.96
N GLU A 587 17.40 -2.96 20.20
CA GLU A 587 17.42 -4.26 19.54
C GLU A 587 17.68 -5.39 20.54
N ILE A 588 17.08 -6.55 20.29
CA ILE A 588 17.28 -7.74 21.12
C ILE A 588 18.60 -8.42 20.73
N VAL A 589 19.57 -8.40 21.64
CA VAL A 589 20.87 -9.05 21.47
C VAL A 589 20.75 -10.57 21.65
N SER A 590 19.95 -11.00 22.62
CA SER A 590 19.69 -12.42 22.88
C SER A 590 18.46 -12.62 23.75
N GLY A 591 17.91 -13.83 23.72
CA GLY A 591 16.85 -14.24 24.63
C GLY A 591 15.41 -14.01 24.15
N HIS A 592 15.20 -13.89 22.83
CA HIS A 592 13.88 -13.72 22.20
C HIS A 592 12.77 -14.64 22.75
N ILE A 593 13.13 -15.85 23.20
CA ILE A 593 12.21 -16.87 23.72
C ILE A 593 12.57 -17.34 25.15
N SER A 594 13.40 -16.60 25.89
CA SER A 594 13.79 -16.94 27.26
C SER A 594 13.18 -16.00 28.30
N GLN A 595 13.17 -16.44 29.57
CA GLN A 595 12.71 -15.64 30.71
C GLN A 595 13.46 -14.32 30.89
N GLU A 596 14.66 -14.22 30.33
CA GLU A 596 15.44 -12.99 30.27
C GLU A 596 15.72 -12.65 28.81
N VAL A 597 15.64 -11.37 28.49
CA VAL A 597 16.03 -10.80 27.20
C VAL A 597 17.11 -9.76 27.45
N ILE A 598 18.14 -9.73 26.59
CA ILE A 598 19.18 -8.71 26.62
C ILE A 598 18.89 -7.74 25.48
N VAL A 599 18.66 -6.48 25.82
CA VAL A 599 18.37 -5.41 24.86
C VAL A 599 19.55 -4.44 24.83
N ARG A 600 20.04 -4.12 23.63
CA ARG A 600 20.97 -3.02 23.38
C ARG A 600 20.18 -1.80 22.94
N TRP A 601 20.30 -0.71 23.68
CA TRP A 601 19.54 0.52 23.41
C TRP A 601 20.17 1.36 22.29
N SER A 602 19.34 1.84 21.38
CA SER A 602 19.76 2.66 20.24
C SER A 602 19.81 4.15 20.60
N LEU A 603 20.15 4.99 19.62
CA LEU A 603 20.18 6.45 19.76
C LEU A 603 18.76 7.04 19.78
N GLU A 604 17.95 6.73 20.80
CA GLU A 604 16.57 7.23 20.98
C GLU A 604 16.39 8.02 22.29
N GLU A 605 15.33 8.82 22.42
CA GLU A 605 15.00 9.46 23.71
C GLU A 605 14.15 8.55 24.61
N GLN A 606 13.34 7.70 23.99
CA GLN A 606 12.45 6.74 24.63
C GLN A 606 12.55 5.42 23.90
N GLY A 607 12.26 4.36 24.64
CA GLY A 607 12.09 3.03 24.10
C GLY A 607 11.11 2.23 24.94
N ARG A 608 10.76 1.04 24.44
CA ARG A 608 9.78 0.17 25.06
C ARG A 608 10.28 -1.26 24.96
N VAL A 609 10.24 -2.00 26.06
CA VAL A 609 10.41 -3.46 26.04
C VAL A 609 9.06 -4.06 26.35
N PHE A 610 8.61 -5.00 25.54
CA PHE A 610 7.32 -5.65 25.72
C PHE A 610 7.41 -7.15 25.54
N ALA A 611 6.46 -7.86 26.14
CA ALA A 611 6.39 -9.30 26.11
C ALA A 611 4.95 -9.79 25.98
N VAL A 612 4.78 -10.83 25.17
CA VAL A 612 3.56 -11.64 25.09
C VAL A 612 3.88 -13.03 25.62
N ILE A 613 3.13 -13.49 26.61
CA ILE A 613 3.33 -14.78 27.26
C ILE A 613 2.28 -15.74 26.71
N ARG A 614 2.69 -16.95 26.32
CA ARG A 614 1.78 -17.97 25.78
C ARG A 614 1.82 -19.22 26.63
N ASP A 615 0.71 -19.94 26.72
CA ASP A 615 0.66 -21.30 27.22
C ASP A 615 0.13 -22.27 26.13
N GLU A 616 -0.34 -23.46 26.51
CA GLU A 616 -0.88 -24.42 25.53
C GLU A 616 -2.23 -24.02 24.94
N ASN A 617 -2.91 -23.02 25.52
CA ASN A 617 -4.27 -22.61 25.15
C ASN A 617 -4.34 -21.21 24.54
N CYS A 618 -3.57 -20.23 25.05
CA CYS A 618 -3.73 -18.82 24.69
C CYS A 618 -2.49 -17.95 24.98
N ALA A 619 -2.59 -16.67 24.64
CA ALA A 619 -1.63 -15.62 24.94
C ALA A 619 -2.13 -14.66 26.04
N SER A 620 -1.21 -13.91 26.60
CA SER A 620 -1.49 -12.74 27.43
C SER A 620 -1.65 -11.50 26.57
N GLU A 621 -2.28 -10.46 27.11
CA GLU A 621 -2.07 -9.10 26.61
C GLU A 621 -0.58 -8.72 26.68
N GLU A 622 -0.21 -7.69 25.92
CA GLU A 622 1.14 -7.14 25.95
C GLU A 622 1.46 -6.57 27.34
N VAL A 623 2.50 -7.11 27.99
CA VAL A 623 3.09 -6.50 29.17
C VAL A 623 4.28 -5.66 28.72
N SER A 624 4.28 -4.36 29.04
CA SER A 624 5.33 -3.44 28.58
C SER A 624 6.02 -2.68 29.72
N LEU A 625 7.26 -2.27 29.47
CA LEU A 625 8.07 -1.37 30.29
C LEU A 625 8.64 -0.27 29.39
N ASN A 626 8.20 0.96 29.62
CA ASN A 626 8.80 2.14 28.98
C ASN A 626 10.17 2.43 29.59
N VAL A 627 11.13 2.78 28.74
CA VAL A 627 12.53 3.01 29.09
C VAL A 627 12.96 4.36 28.55
N THR A 628 13.44 5.23 29.43
CA THR A 628 14.07 6.50 29.03
C THR A 628 15.54 6.25 28.72
N VAL A 629 15.97 6.62 27.51
CA VAL A 629 17.36 6.48 27.08
C VAL A 629 18.01 7.87 27.11
N THR A 630 19.19 7.98 27.73
CA THR A 630 19.84 9.29 27.95
C THR A 630 21.34 9.22 27.86
N ILE A 631 21.95 10.25 27.25
CA ILE A 631 23.40 10.39 27.18
C ILE A 631 24.08 10.43 28.57
N SER A 632 23.34 10.84 29.60
CA SER A 632 23.88 10.91 30.98
C SER A 632 24.15 9.55 31.62
N GLN A 633 23.72 8.46 31.00
CA GLN A 633 23.93 7.07 31.44
C GLN A 633 24.83 6.29 30.48
N ILE A 634 25.48 6.95 29.52
CA ILE A 634 26.39 6.32 28.58
C ILE A 634 27.63 5.74 29.29
N GLU A 635 28.17 4.64 28.78
CA GLU A 635 29.37 4.03 29.34
C GLU A 635 30.62 4.86 29.03
N GLU A 636 31.59 4.90 29.95
CA GLU A 636 32.83 5.71 29.81
C GLU A 636 33.69 5.32 28.59
N ASN A 637 33.53 4.10 28.07
CA ASN A 637 34.22 3.57 26.90
C ASN A 637 33.57 3.96 25.56
N ILE A 638 32.52 4.78 25.57
CA ILE A 638 31.84 5.29 24.37
C ILE A 638 32.18 6.77 24.19
N SER A 639 32.89 7.11 23.12
CA SER A 639 33.27 8.49 22.80
C SER A 639 32.17 9.23 22.03
N VAL A 640 32.22 10.57 22.03
CA VAL A 640 31.29 11.39 21.22
C VAL A 640 31.37 11.06 19.72
N ALA A 641 32.54 10.65 19.23
CA ALA A 641 32.74 10.24 17.84
C ALA A 641 31.96 8.96 17.51
N ARG A 642 31.91 8.00 18.46
CA ARG A 642 31.11 6.78 18.36
C ARG A 642 29.60 7.11 18.30
N ILE A 643 29.14 8.12 19.04
CA ILE A 643 27.74 8.57 19.03
C ILE A 643 27.37 9.20 17.68
N TRP A 644 28.20 10.11 17.15
CA TRP A 644 27.97 10.71 15.83
C TRP A 644 28.11 9.71 14.69
N ASN A 645 28.87 8.63 14.88
CA ASN A 645 28.89 7.53 13.94
C ASN A 645 27.52 6.82 13.85
N GLU A 646 26.85 6.54 14.98
CA GLU A 646 25.47 6.01 14.92
C GLU A 646 24.48 7.00 14.33
N ALA A 647 24.61 8.29 14.63
CA ALA A 647 23.76 9.30 14.01
C ALA A 647 23.90 9.28 12.47
N LEU A 648 25.12 9.08 11.96
CA LEU A 648 25.36 8.88 10.54
C LEU A 648 24.77 7.56 10.01
N LEU A 649 24.88 6.44 10.74
CA LEU A 649 24.24 5.19 10.33
C LEU A 649 22.72 5.31 10.29
N TYR A 650 22.12 6.00 11.26
CA TYR A 650 20.69 6.34 11.26
C TYR A 650 20.32 7.14 10.00
N ALA A 651 21.13 8.14 9.62
CA ALA A 651 20.90 8.92 8.41
C ALA A 651 20.99 8.06 7.14
N ILE A 652 21.92 7.10 7.09
CA ILE A 652 22.07 6.16 5.96
C ILE A 652 20.84 5.26 5.80
N ARG A 653 20.25 4.74 6.89
CA ARG A 653 19.01 3.94 6.82
C ARG A 653 17.82 4.73 6.29
N ASN A 654 17.85 6.05 6.48
CA ASN A 654 16.79 6.99 6.14
C ASN A 654 17.03 7.72 4.81
N ASP A 655 18.02 7.28 4.03
CA ASP A 655 18.41 7.87 2.75
C ASP A 655 18.13 6.91 1.59
N PHE A 656 18.28 7.38 0.34
CA PHE A 656 18.32 6.50 -0.82
C PHE A 656 19.49 5.52 -0.74
N ALA A 657 19.35 4.35 -1.35
CA ALA A 657 20.41 3.35 -1.42
C ALA A 657 21.62 3.82 -2.28
N ARG A 658 22.57 4.53 -1.67
CA ARG A 658 23.73 5.16 -2.36
C ARG A 658 25.09 4.72 -1.80
N PRO A 659 25.53 3.46 -2.00
CA PRO A 659 26.73 2.92 -1.35
C PRO A 659 28.01 3.76 -1.52
N THR A 660 28.27 4.33 -2.70
CA THR A 660 29.47 5.17 -2.92
C THR A 660 29.41 6.49 -2.14
N VAL A 661 28.22 7.10 -2.07
CA VAL A 661 27.99 8.33 -1.30
C VAL A 661 28.08 8.03 0.20
N HIS A 662 27.46 6.94 0.66
CA HIS A 662 27.47 6.54 2.06
C HIS A 662 28.89 6.20 2.56
N ALA A 663 29.67 5.43 1.79
CA ALA A 663 31.06 5.12 2.12
C ALA A 663 31.92 6.38 2.28
N ARG A 664 31.70 7.37 1.41
CA ARG A 664 32.37 8.67 1.44
C ARG A 664 31.93 9.52 2.64
N ASN A 665 30.64 9.52 2.97
CA ASN A 665 30.11 10.21 4.14
C ASN A 665 30.68 9.62 5.44
N LEU A 666 30.78 8.29 5.52
CA LEU A 666 31.45 7.57 6.62
C LEU A 666 32.91 7.99 6.77
N PHE A 667 33.67 8.05 5.67
CA PHE A 667 35.06 8.49 5.72
C PHE A 667 35.22 9.97 6.07
N HIS A 668 34.54 10.89 5.36
CA HIS A 668 34.68 12.33 5.58
C HIS A 668 34.26 12.74 7.00
N THR A 669 33.19 12.15 7.53
CA THR A 669 32.76 12.43 8.90
C THR A 669 33.81 11.92 9.89
N SER A 670 34.31 10.69 9.73
CA SER A 670 35.38 10.14 10.57
C SER A 670 36.66 10.99 10.51
N ALA A 671 37.06 11.42 9.30
CA ALA A 671 38.23 12.25 9.11
C ALA A 671 38.05 13.67 9.68
N ALA A 672 36.86 14.26 9.59
CA ALA A 672 36.56 15.54 10.21
C ALA A 672 36.68 15.48 11.75
N MET A 673 36.15 14.40 12.37
CA MET A 673 36.29 14.18 13.81
C MET A 673 37.76 13.94 14.20
N TYR A 674 38.49 13.16 13.39
CA TYR A 674 39.94 12.95 13.57
C TYR A 674 40.73 14.26 13.47
N ASP A 675 40.42 15.13 12.51
CA ASP A 675 41.12 16.41 12.32
C ASP A 675 40.92 17.33 13.53
N VAL A 676 39.72 17.37 14.10
CA VAL A 676 39.47 18.06 15.37
C VAL A 676 40.35 17.48 16.47
N TRP A 677 40.32 16.16 16.68
CA TRP A 677 41.13 15.49 17.69
C TRP A 677 42.63 15.76 17.49
N ALA A 678 43.11 15.72 16.25
CA ALA A 678 44.51 15.93 15.89
C ALA A 678 44.97 17.37 16.15
N ILE A 679 44.11 18.36 15.88
CA ILE A 679 44.37 19.78 16.17
C ILE A 679 44.58 19.98 17.68
N TYR A 680 43.70 19.43 18.53
CA TYR A 680 43.82 19.54 19.98
C TYR A 680 45.04 18.79 20.54
N ASN A 681 45.40 17.65 19.96
CA ASN A 681 46.55 16.85 20.36
C ASN A 681 47.87 17.25 19.69
N SER A 682 47.86 18.30 18.86
CA SER A 682 49.04 18.77 18.10
C SER A 682 49.70 17.67 17.27
N THR A 683 48.89 16.75 16.73
CA THR A 683 49.32 15.71 15.78
C THR A 683 49.08 16.19 14.35
N HIS A 684 48.95 15.28 13.38
CA HIS A 684 48.83 15.62 11.96
C HIS A 684 47.38 15.40 11.49
N PRO A 685 46.59 16.46 11.24
CA PRO A 685 45.29 16.33 10.60
C PRO A 685 45.42 15.71 9.20
N TYR A 686 44.32 15.21 8.66
CA TYR A 686 44.18 14.73 7.29
C TYR A 686 44.02 15.90 6.31
N LEU A 687 42.99 16.73 6.47
CA LEU A 687 42.65 17.82 5.55
C LEU A 687 43.05 19.20 6.11
N ILE A 688 42.78 19.44 7.39
CA ILE A 688 42.91 20.78 7.99
C ILE A 688 44.39 21.19 8.13
N GLY A 689 44.74 22.35 7.55
CA GLY A 689 46.14 22.83 7.52
C GLY A 689 47.06 22.13 6.52
N ASN A 690 46.54 21.19 5.72
CA ASN A 690 47.28 20.50 4.66
C ASN A 690 46.83 20.96 3.27
N GLU A 691 47.67 20.70 2.26
CA GLU A 691 47.28 20.75 0.85
C GLU A 691 46.99 19.32 0.38
N LEU A 692 45.73 19.01 0.07
CA LEU A 692 45.28 17.70 -0.39
C LEU A 692 44.64 17.82 -1.77
N ASN A 693 45.16 17.11 -2.77
CA ASN A 693 44.66 17.13 -4.16
C ASN A 693 44.46 18.57 -4.72
N GLY A 694 45.35 19.49 -4.35
CA GLY A 694 45.29 20.90 -4.77
C GLY A 694 44.30 21.78 -4.00
N TYR A 695 43.64 21.25 -2.97
CA TYR A 695 42.79 21.99 -2.05
C TYR A 695 43.52 22.36 -0.77
N SER A 696 43.24 23.55 -0.23
CA SER A 696 43.72 24.01 1.08
C SER A 696 42.67 24.95 1.72
N ASN A 697 42.57 24.95 3.05
CA ASN A 697 41.49 25.61 3.80
C ASN A 697 41.91 26.89 4.55
N GLY A 698 43.13 27.41 4.32
CA GLY A 698 43.59 28.65 4.96
C GLY A 698 43.64 28.57 6.50
N PHE A 699 43.84 27.36 7.05
CA PHE A 699 43.90 27.14 8.48
C PHE A 699 45.03 27.94 9.14
N GLU A 700 44.67 28.71 10.17
CA GLU A 700 45.60 29.41 11.04
C GLU A 700 45.78 28.63 12.35
N PRO A 701 46.95 28.72 13.02
CA PRO A 701 47.19 27.98 14.26
C PRO A 701 46.10 28.21 15.32
N PHE A 702 45.38 27.14 15.65
CA PHE A 702 44.38 27.14 16.71
C PHE A 702 45.06 27.12 18.09
N ASN A 703 44.66 28.02 18.99
CA ASN A 703 45.20 28.05 20.35
C ASN A 703 44.47 27.03 21.22
N THR A 704 45.08 25.86 21.39
CA THR A 704 44.52 24.75 22.21
C THR A 704 44.59 25.00 23.72
N GLY A 705 45.26 26.06 24.19
CA GLY A 705 45.19 26.54 25.58
C GLY A 705 45.22 25.44 26.66
N GLN A 706 44.31 25.53 27.62
CA GLN A 706 43.98 24.46 28.58
C GLN A 706 42.66 23.79 28.16
N ALA A 707 42.58 23.30 26.91
CA ALA A 707 41.38 22.63 26.42
C ALA A 707 40.99 21.44 27.31
N THR A 708 39.69 21.31 27.57
CA THR A 708 39.09 20.17 28.27
C THR A 708 38.66 19.08 27.28
N ALA A 709 38.29 17.90 27.78
CA ALA A 709 37.63 16.89 26.96
C ALA A 709 36.32 17.43 26.34
N ASP A 710 35.52 18.16 27.14
CA ASP A 710 34.28 18.80 26.68
C ASP A 710 34.49 19.77 25.51
N ASP A 711 35.62 20.48 25.46
CA ASP A 711 35.96 21.36 24.32
C ASP A 711 36.18 20.53 23.04
N ILE A 712 36.85 19.38 23.14
CA ILE A 712 37.06 18.48 22.00
C ILE A 712 35.72 17.91 21.55
N ASP A 713 34.88 17.49 22.50
CA ASP A 713 33.58 16.89 22.21
C ASP A 713 32.61 17.87 21.55
N GLU A 714 32.62 19.13 21.98
CA GLU A 714 31.86 20.21 21.36
C GLU A 714 32.34 20.45 19.91
N ALA A 715 33.65 20.57 19.69
CA ALA A 715 34.19 20.77 18.35
C ALA A 715 33.90 19.59 17.40
N ILE A 716 34.01 18.34 17.88
CA ILE A 716 33.62 17.14 17.12
C ILE A 716 32.13 17.18 16.76
N SER A 717 31.28 17.53 17.73
CA SER A 717 29.83 17.54 17.53
C SER A 717 29.39 18.58 16.51
N PHE A 718 29.95 19.80 16.55
CA PHE A 718 29.69 20.81 15.53
C PHE A 718 30.24 20.43 14.15
N ALA A 719 31.37 19.71 14.09
CA ALA A 719 31.91 19.21 12.83
C ALA A 719 30.99 18.14 12.21
N ALA A 720 30.59 17.15 12.98
CA ALA A 720 29.69 16.08 12.52
C ALA A 720 28.31 16.64 12.18
N TYR A 721 27.66 17.40 13.08
CA TYR A 721 26.34 17.98 12.88
C TYR A 721 26.24 18.75 11.56
N ARG A 722 27.14 19.73 11.34
CA ARG A 722 27.08 20.58 10.15
C ARG A 722 27.33 19.79 8.87
N LEU A 723 28.29 18.86 8.89
CA LEU A 723 28.60 18.04 7.72
C LEU A 723 27.43 17.11 7.37
N LEU A 724 26.86 16.41 8.36
CA LEU A 724 25.76 15.47 8.15
C LEU A 724 24.47 16.19 7.71
N VAL A 725 24.12 17.32 8.31
CA VAL A 725 22.98 18.14 7.86
C VAL A 725 23.13 18.54 6.39
N HIS A 726 24.35 18.87 5.94
CA HIS A 726 24.61 19.17 4.53
C HIS A 726 24.48 17.93 3.64
N ARG A 727 25.08 16.80 4.03
CA ARG A 727 25.14 15.59 3.20
C ARG A 727 23.78 14.94 2.99
N PHE A 728 22.90 15.00 3.98
CA PHE A 728 21.59 14.35 3.96
C PHE A 728 20.43 15.32 3.68
N GLN A 729 20.70 16.57 3.28
CA GLN A 729 19.66 17.57 3.03
C GLN A 729 18.69 17.21 1.87
N ASN A 730 19.12 16.33 0.96
CA ASN A 730 18.35 15.87 -0.19
C ASN A 730 17.83 14.43 -0.02
N SER A 731 17.94 13.85 1.17
CA SER A 731 17.45 12.49 1.44
C SER A 731 15.92 12.49 1.52
N PRO A 732 15.24 11.37 1.20
CA PRO A 732 13.79 11.25 1.33
C PRO A 732 13.28 11.63 2.73
N ASN A 733 14.01 11.23 3.79
CA ASN A 733 13.63 11.50 5.17
C ASN A 733 14.45 12.61 5.86
N ALA A 734 14.92 13.61 5.09
CA ALA A 734 15.81 14.66 5.58
C ALA A 734 15.28 15.42 6.82
N ALA A 735 13.97 15.64 6.93
CA ALA A 735 13.36 16.30 8.08
C ALA A 735 13.54 15.50 9.38
N THR A 736 13.20 14.20 9.34
CA THR A 736 13.33 13.26 10.46
C THR A 736 14.79 13.07 10.85
N THR A 737 15.69 12.87 9.87
CA THR A 737 17.13 12.78 10.11
C THR A 737 17.70 14.03 10.77
N ARG A 738 17.30 15.22 10.29
CA ARG A 738 17.73 16.49 10.89
C ARG A 738 17.20 16.67 12.30
N GLN A 739 15.98 16.21 12.58
CA GLN A 739 15.41 16.25 13.92
C GLN A 739 16.23 15.39 14.88
N LYS A 740 16.58 14.15 14.50
CA LYS A 740 17.49 13.28 15.27
C LYS A 740 18.81 13.97 15.62
N PHE A 741 19.42 14.66 14.66
CA PHE A 741 20.66 15.41 14.92
C PHE A 741 20.48 16.58 15.89
N ASN A 742 19.34 17.28 15.82
CA ASN A 742 19.03 18.36 16.75
C ASN A 742 18.84 17.83 18.16
N ASP A 743 18.16 16.69 18.32
CA ASP A 743 17.91 16.07 19.62
C ASP A 743 19.23 15.62 20.26
N LEU A 744 20.13 15.01 19.48
CA LEU A 744 21.48 14.69 19.94
C LEU A 744 22.25 15.96 20.39
N MET A 745 22.24 17.04 19.60
CA MET A 745 22.86 18.31 20.00
C MET A 745 22.26 18.87 21.30
N ASN A 746 20.93 18.79 21.46
CA ASN A 746 20.24 19.23 22.66
C ASN A 746 20.65 18.41 23.90
N GLN A 747 20.74 17.09 23.76
CA GLN A 747 21.18 16.21 24.86
C GLN A 747 22.63 16.42 25.26
N LEU A 748 23.50 16.74 24.30
CA LEU A 748 24.88 17.17 24.55
C LEU A 748 24.98 18.60 25.14
N GLY A 749 23.88 19.37 25.13
CA GLY A 749 23.83 20.74 25.66
C GLY A 749 24.31 21.82 24.68
N TYR A 750 24.35 21.52 23.38
CA TYR A 750 24.86 22.40 22.33
C TYR A 750 23.73 23.06 21.52
N SER A 751 23.93 24.31 21.12
CA SER A 751 22.95 25.07 20.33
C SER A 751 23.12 24.87 18.83
N THR A 752 22.07 24.36 18.17
CA THR A 752 22.03 24.15 16.71
C THR A 752 22.03 25.46 15.89
N GLY A 753 21.81 26.60 16.55
CA GLY A 753 21.81 27.92 15.90
C GLY A 753 23.19 28.55 15.67
N LEU A 754 24.27 27.91 16.14
CA LEU A 754 25.64 28.43 16.00
C LEU A 754 26.27 28.00 14.67
N SER A 755 26.62 28.97 13.83
CA SER A 755 27.15 28.71 12.47
C SER A 755 28.45 29.45 12.14
N GLY A 756 29.09 30.09 13.13
CA GLY A 756 30.30 30.89 12.96
C GLY A 756 31.51 30.03 12.60
N LEU A 757 32.45 30.60 11.82
CA LEU A 757 33.69 29.91 11.38
C LEU A 757 34.96 30.53 11.97
N ASN A 758 34.83 31.54 12.84
CA ASN A 758 35.97 32.29 13.35
C ASN A 758 36.52 31.67 14.65
N TYR A 759 37.25 30.57 14.49
CA TYR A 759 37.87 29.83 15.58
C TYR A 759 39.08 30.53 16.22
N ALA A 760 39.51 31.70 15.72
CA ALA A 760 40.72 32.39 16.20
C ALA A 760 40.66 32.78 17.69
N SER A 761 39.46 32.84 18.28
CA SER A 761 39.25 33.08 19.71
C SER A 761 39.42 31.83 20.59
N GLY A 762 39.66 30.65 20.01
CA GLY A 762 39.70 29.37 20.72
C GLY A 762 38.32 28.77 21.00
N ASP A 763 37.30 29.15 20.23
CA ASP A 763 35.92 28.69 20.37
C ASP A 763 35.75 27.29 19.71
N PRO A 764 35.40 26.24 20.47
CA PRO A 764 35.30 24.89 19.93
C PRO A 764 34.20 24.71 18.87
N ALA A 765 33.01 25.27 19.09
CA ALA A 765 31.91 25.21 18.14
C ALA A 765 32.27 25.85 16.80
N GLN A 766 32.99 26.97 16.82
CA GLN A 766 33.46 27.63 15.59
C GLN A 766 34.60 26.87 14.90
N LEU A 767 35.46 26.17 15.66
CA LEU A 767 36.43 25.25 15.08
C LEU A 767 35.73 24.09 14.37
N GLY A 768 34.79 23.41 15.05
CA GLY A 768 34.02 22.32 14.47
C GLY A 768 33.29 22.73 13.19
N ASN A 769 32.60 23.88 13.22
CA ASN A 769 31.95 24.44 12.04
C ASN A 769 32.92 24.73 10.88
N PHE A 770 34.13 25.24 11.18
CA PHE A 770 35.17 25.46 10.16
C PHE A 770 35.68 24.16 9.55
N VAL A 771 35.89 23.13 10.39
CA VAL A 771 36.30 21.80 9.91
C VAL A 771 35.23 21.23 8.97
N ALA A 772 33.97 21.21 9.40
CA ALA A 772 32.86 20.76 8.55
C ALA A 772 32.76 21.54 7.23
N GLN A 773 32.84 22.87 7.27
CA GLN A 773 32.82 23.69 6.06
C GLN A 773 33.97 23.33 5.12
N SER A 774 35.16 23.04 5.66
CA SER A 774 36.31 22.64 4.85
C SER A 774 36.10 21.31 4.12
N TYR A 775 35.42 20.34 4.74
CA TYR A 775 35.06 19.07 4.11
C TYR A 775 33.91 19.19 3.11
N ILE A 776 32.94 20.08 3.37
CA ILE A 776 31.89 20.43 2.39
C ILE A 776 32.53 21.03 1.14
N ASP A 777 33.36 22.06 1.32
CA ASP A 777 34.03 22.76 0.21
C ASP A 777 34.96 21.82 -0.57
N TYR A 778 35.70 20.93 0.12
CA TYR A 778 36.50 19.90 -0.54
C TYR A 778 35.63 18.94 -1.36
N GLY A 779 34.53 18.46 -0.79
CA GLY A 779 33.67 17.48 -1.44
C GLY A 779 32.95 18.00 -2.69
N LEU A 780 32.64 19.30 -2.74
CA LEU A 780 32.05 19.94 -3.91
C LEU A 780 32.98 19.99 -5.13
N GLN A 781 34.28 19.74 -4.97
CA GLN A 781 35.28 19.86 -6.04
C GLN A 781 36.17 18.63 -6.23
N ASP A 782 35.92 17.53 -5.53
CA ASP A 782 36.80 16.35 -5.54
C ASP A 782 36.48 15.34 -6.67
N GLY A 783 35.56 15.70 -7.56
CA GLY A 783 35.14 14.88 -8.70
C GLY A 783 33.94 13.97 -8.44
N SER A 784 33.41 13.91 -7.20
CA SER A 784 32.18 13.15 -6.88
C SER A 784 30.90 13.70 -7.47
N ARG A 785 30.95 14.94 -7.99
CA ARG A 785 29.80 15.65 -8.57
C ARG A 785 28.67 15.92 -7.57
N GLU A 786 29.02 16.05 -6.29
CA GLU A 786 28.08 16.40 -5.22
C GLU A 786 27.20 17.62 -5.53
N SER A 787 27.73 18.64 -6.21
CA SER A 787 26.98 19.86 -6.58
C SER A 787 25.81 19.62 -7.55
N SER A 788 25.82 18.49 -8.26
CA SER A 788 24.75 18.06 -9.18
C SER A 788 24.10 16.76 -8.69
N ASP A 789 24.13 16.54 -7.37
CA ASP A 789 23.55 15.39 -6.70
C ASP A 789 24.12 14.05 -7.18
N TYR A 790 25.44 13.99 -7.38
CA TYR A 790 26.18 12.78 -7.72
C TYR A 790 25.76 12.12 -9.07
N ASP A 791 25.22 12.91 -10.00
CA ASP A 791 24.77 12.49 -11.33
C ASP A 791 25.84 11.76 -12.17
N ASN A 792 25.39 10.82 -13.01
CA ASN A 792 26.24 10.13 -13.98
C ASN A 792 26.63 11.08 -15.13
N ALA A 793 27.93 11.23 -15.41
CA ALA A 793 28.40 12.28 -16.30
C ALA A 793 28.38 11.91 -17.80
N TYR A 794 28.66 10.66 -18.17
CA TYR A 794 28.80 10.28 -19.59
C TYR A 794 28.55 8.82 -19.95
N TYR A 795 28.46 7.90 -18.98
CA TYR A 795 28.20 6.50 -19.24
C TYR A 795 26.78 6.31 -19.74
N GLN A 796 26.65 5.45 -20.75
CA GLN A 796 25.36 4.99 -21.26
C GLN A 796 25.44 3.47 -21.45
N PRO A 797 24.37 2.72 -21.08
CA PRO A 797 24.29 1.28 -21.31
C PRO A 797 24.46 0.93 -22.79
N VAL A 798 24.99 -0.27 -23.08
CA VAL A 798 25.12 -0.76 -24.47
C VAL A 798 23.90 -1.55 -24.89
N ASN A 799 23.36 -2.34 -23.97
CA ASN A 799 22.13 -3.08 -24.21
C ASN A 799 20.93 -2.22 -23.82
N GLU A 800 19.85 -2.37 -24.58
CA GLU A 800 18.53 -1.85 -24.19
C GLU A 800 18.05 -2.55 -22.92
N ALA A 801 17.28 -1.86 -22.09
CA ALA A 801 16.78 -2.42 -20.85
C ALA A 801 15.95 -3.69 -21.08
N LEU A 802 16.07 -4.64 -20.16
CA LEU A 802 15.31 -5.87 -20.14
C LEU A 802 14.10 -5.69 -19.22
N ALA A 803 12.89 -5.75 -19.76
CA ALA A 803 11.66 -5.86 -18.98
C ALA A 803 11.44 -7.32 -18.55
N PRO A 804 11.56 -7.68 -17.26
CA PRO A 804 11.42 -9.07 -16.80
C PRO A 804 10.02 -9.67 -17.03
N THR A 805 9.00 -8.82 -17.17
CA THR A 805 7.63 -9.19 -17.53
C THR A 805 7.54 -9.81 -18.94
N ILE A 806 8.53 -9.54 -19.80
CA ILE A 806 8.59 -10.12 -21.16
C ILE A 806 9.41 -11.40 -21.15
N GLN A 807 8.81 -12.49 -21.63
CA GLN A 807 9.50 -13.77 -21.72
C GLN A 807 10.74 -13.73 -22.62
N GLY A 808 11.89 -14.08 -22.04
CA GLY A 808 13.17 -14.18 -22.73
C GLY A 808 14.00 -12.90 -22.66
N ASN A 809 15.06 -12.82 -23.47
CA ASN A 809 15.92 -11.63 -23.53
C ASN A 809 16.28 -11.36 -24.99
N THR A 810 15.32 -10.86 -25.76
CA THR A 810 15.45 -10.60 -27.19
C THR A 810 16.17 -9.27 -27.49
N THR A 811 16.26 -8.37 -26.50
CA THR A 811 16.86 -7.04 -26.61
C THR A 811 18.36 -7.02 -26.31
N ILE A 812 18.93 -8.10 -25.76
CA ILE A 812 20.38 -8.18 -25.53
C ILE A 812 21.15 -8.19 -26.85
N SER A 813 21.98 -7.17 -27.05
CA SER A 813 22.79 -6.99 -28.26
C SER A 813 24.24 -7.44 -28.07
N ASP A 814 24.76 -7.29 -26.85
CA ASP A 814 26.11 -7.67 -26.44
C ASP A 814 26.06 -8.35 -25.06
N PRO A 815 26.11 -9.70 -25.01
CA PRO A 815 26.01 -10.46 -23.77
C PRO A 815 27.25 -10.33 -22.87
N ASN A 816 28.31 -9.67 -23.35
CA ASN A 816 29.48 -9.32 -22.54
C ASN A 816 29.34 -7.95 -21.88
N ARG A 817 28.15 -7.33 -21.92
CA ARG A 817 27.87 -6.00 -21.37
C ARG A 817 26.65 -6.05 -20.48
N TRP A 818 26.69 -5.20 -19.46
CA TRP A 818 25.56 -5.01 -18.56
C TRP A 818 24.33 -4.54 -19.34
N GLN A 819 23.19 -5.13 -18.98
CA GLN A 819 21.89 -4.78 -19.49
C GLN A 819 21.07 -4.27 -18.29
N PRO A 820 20.56 -3.02 -18.35
CA PRO A 820 19.67 -2.53 -17.30
C PRO A 820 18.41 -3.38 -17.24
N LEU A 821 17.80 -3.45 -16.06
CA LEU A 821 16.42 -3.94 -15.96
C LEU A 821 15.48 -2.76 -16.13
N SER A 822 14.37 -3.03 -16.80
CA SER A 822 13.23 -2.14 -16.82
C SER A 822 12.20 -2.68 -15.84
N LEU A 823 11.94 -1.99 -14.74
CA LEU A 823 10.86 -2.34 -13.81
C LEU A 823 9.90 -1.17 -13.76
N ASP A 824 8.65 -1.51 -13.48
CA ASP A 824 7.57 -0.54 -13.36
C ASP A 824 7.76 0.31 -12.10
N THR A 825 7.98 -0.35 -10.96
CA THR A 825 8.38 0.33 -9.72
C THR A 825 9.65 -0.27 -9.18
N PHE A 826 10.56 0.58 -8.72
CA PHE A 826 11.72 0.16 -7.95
C PHE A 826 11.51 0.54 -6.49
N ILE A 827 11.58 -0.45 -5.60
CA ILE A 827 11.78 -0.20 -4.18
C ILE A 827 13.27 -0.34 -3.94
N ASP A 828 13.89 0.74 -3.49
CA ASP A 828 15.31 0.69 -3.16
C ASP A 828 15.56 -0.10 -1.87
N GLN A 829 16.83 -0.33 -1.57
CA GLN A 829 17.24 -1.12 -0.43
C GLN A 829 16.69 -0.60 0.91
N SER A 830 16.40 0.69 0.99
CA SER A 830 15.93 1.37 2.20
C SER A 830 14.40 1.56 2.19
N GLY A 831 13.69 0.84 1.32
CA GLY A 831 12.23 0.87 1.24
C GLY A 831 11.65 2.07 0.49
N ASN A 832 12.49 2.90 -0.13
CA ASN A 832 12.02 4.08 -0.84
C ASN A 832 11.55 3.70 -2.25
N LEU A 833 10.35 4.15 -2.62
CA LEU A 833 9.85 4.08 -3.98
C LEU A 833 10.66 5.02 -4.88
N ILE A 834 11.31 4.47 -5.90
CA ILE A 834 12.00 5.22 -6.94
C ILE A 834 11.17 5.13 -8.22
N PRO A 835 10.53 6.25 -8.64
CA PRO A 835 9.77 6.26 -9.88
C PRO A 835 10.72 6.22 -11.09
N GLY A 836 10.38 5.38 -12.08
CA GLY A 836 11.04 5.38 -13.39
C GLY A 836 11.30 3.99 -13.94
N GLU A 837 11.27 3.86 -15.27
CA GLU A 837 11.32 2.56 -15.95
C GLU A 837 12.67 1.86 -15.79
N THR A 838 13.78 2.58 -15.59
CA THR A 838 15.13 1.99 -15.49
C THR A 838 15.99 2.74 -14.49
N ILE A 839 16.60 2.04 -13.54
CA ILE A 839 17.60 2.65 -12.64
C ILE A 839 18.91 2.89 -13.38
N ASP A 840 19.45 4.09 -13.13
CA ASP A 840 20.76 4.52 -13.58
C ASP A 840 21.89 3.61 -13.06
N PHE A 841 22.78 3.22 -13.98
CA PHE A 841 23.96 2.42 -13.63
C PHE A 841 24.96 3.21 -12.78
N LEU A 842 25.46 2.62 -11.70
CA LEU A 842 26.63 3.16 -10.99
C LEU A 842 27.84 3.21 -11.93
N SER A 843 28.17 4.41 -12.38
CA SER A 843 29.02 4.59 -13.56
C SER A 843 30.54 4.56 -13.26
N PRO A 844 31.39 4.16 -14.24
CA PRO A 844 32.86 4.14 -14.09
C PRO A 844 33.49 5.49 -13.73
N GLU A 845 32.75 6.58 -13.93
CA GLU A 845 33.05 7.96 -13.57
C GLU A 845 33.52 8.13 -12.14
N TRP A 846 32.98 7.30 -11.22
CA TRP A 846 33.40 7.27 -9.83
C TRP A 846 34.91 7.01 -9.65
N GLY A 847 35.56 6.42 -10.65
CA GLY A 847 37.01 6.30 -10.71
C GLY A 847 37.75 7.64 -10.77
N ASN A 848 37.11 8.71 -11.24
CA ASN A 848 37.70 10.05 -11.31
C ASN A 848 37.58 10.83 -9.99
N VAL A 849 36.88 10.29 -8.99
CA VAL A 849 36.81 10.87 -7.65
C VAL A 849 38.18 10.77 -6.99
N TYR A 850 38.58 11.84 -6.29
CA TYR A 850 39.87 11.85 -5.60
C TYR A 850 39.92 10.75 -4.53
N PRO A 851 40.89 9.83 -4.61
CA PRO A 851 40.97 8.74 -3.64
C PRO A 851 41.47 9.25 -2.29
N PHE A 852 41.06 8.57 -1.22
CA PHE A 852 41.50 8.92 0.13
C PHE A 852 42.96 8.54 0.41
N SER A 853 43.39 7.36 -0.07
CA SER A 853 44.72 6.80 0.20
C SER A 853 45.35 6.08 -1.00
N MET A 854 44.63 5.92 -2.11
CA MET A 854 45.16 5.30 -3.32
C MET A 854 46.10 6.24 -4.07
N THR A 855 47.06 5.67 -4.79
CA THR A 855 48.09 6.44 -5.51
C THR A 855 48.15 6.06 -6.99
N ASP A 856 48.74 6.93 -7.82
CA ASP A 856 48.96 6.71 -9.26
C ASP A 856 49.70 5.41 -9.59
N ALA A 857 50.43 4.83 -8.62
CA ALA A 857 51.13 3.56 -8.79
C ALA A 857 50.18 2.38 -9.07
N ASN A 858 48.90 2.50 -8.70
CA ASN A 858 47.89 1.45 -8.76
C ASN A 858 46.77 1.74 -9.77
N THR A 859 46.94 2.75 -10.64
CA THR A 859 45.89 3.19 -11.57
C THR A 859 46.11 2.68 -12.99
N ILE A 860 45.01 2.27 -13.62
CA ILE A 860 44.93 2.12 -15.08
C ILE A 860 43.86 3.09 -15.59
N VAL A 861 44.22 3.88 -16.61
CA VAL A 861 43.29 4.79 -17.27
C VAL A 861 42.67 4.09 -18.46
N TYR A 862 41.35 3.98 -18.43
CA TYR A 862 40.53 3.49 -19.53
C TYR A 862 39.87 4.65 -20.26
N ASN A 863 39.49 4.41 -21.52
CA ASN A 863 38.77 5.38 -22.33
C ASN A 863 37.49 4.74 -22.88
N ARG A 864 36.36 5.43 -22.76
CA ARG A 864 35.08 5.05 -23.37
C ARG A 864 34.38 6.28 -23.91
N SER A 865 33.96 6.20 -25.18
CA SER A 865 33.24 7.27 -25.87
C SER A 865 33.94 8.64 -25.79
N GLY A 866 35.29 8.65 -25.76
CA GLY A 866 36.09 9.87 -25.64
C GLY A 866 36.33 10.35 -24.21
N ASN A 867 35.72 9.72 -23.21
CA ASN A 867 35.91 10.06 -21.79
C ASN A 867 36.85 9.08 -21.10
N ASN A 868 37.71 9.61 -20.22
CA ASN A 868 38.62 8.79 -19.43
C ASN A 868 37.99 8.48 -18.07
N TYR A 869 38.19 7.24 -17.61
CA TYR A 869 37.94 6.83 -16.23
C TYR A 869 39.12 6.05 -15.68
N ILE A 870 39.29 6.08 -14.37
CA ILE A 870 40.41 5.45 -13.67
C ILE A 870 39.92 4.19 -12.95
N VAL A 871 40.63 3.09 -13.11
CA VAL A 871 40.42 1.87 -12.33
C VAL A 871 41.62 1.69 -11.42
N PHE A 872 41.37 1.63 -10.11
CA PHE A 872 42.38 1.36 -9.10
C PHE A 872 42.47 -0.14 -8.84
N ASN A 873 43.69 -0.68 -8.65
CA ASN A 873 43.93 -2.11 -8.38
C ASN A 873 43.26 -3.05 -9.41
N ASP A 874 43.34 -2.71 -10.69
CA ASP A 874 42.67 -3.44 -11.77
C ASP A 874 43.06 -4.94 -11.80
N PRO A 875 42.11 -5.86 -11.54
CA PRO A 875 42.37 -7.30 -11.55
C PRO A 875 42.46 -7.89 -12.96
N GLY A 876 42.24 -7.08 -14.00
CA GLY A 876 42.16 -7.51 -15.40
C GLY A 876 40.74 -7.87 -15.84
N ALA A 877 40.60 -8.20 -17.13
CA ALA A 877 39.30 -8.45 -17.75
C ALA A 877 38.65 -9.78 -17.28
N PRO A 878 37.32 -9.83 -17.13
CA PRO A 878 36.58 -11.07 -16.86
C PRO A 878 36.57 -12.01 -18.08
N PRO A 879 36.17 -13.29 -17.92
CA PRO A 879 35.90 -14.17 -19.05
C PRO A 879 34.71 -13.67 -19.87
N TYR A 880 34.77 -13.84 -21.20
CA TYR A 880 33.73 -13.38 -22.13
C TYR A 880 33.04 -14.56 -22.84
N ILE A 881 31.72 -14.48 -22.99
CA ILE A 881 30.96 -15.44 -23.80
C ILE A 881 31.31 -15.24 -25.29
N GLY A 882 31.51 -16.34 -26.01
CA GLY A 882 31.95 -16.36 -27.40
C GLY A 882 33.41 -15.91 -27.62
N GLY A 883 34.18 -15.71 -26.54
CA GLY A 883 35.54 -15.15 -26.58
C GLY A 883 36.55 -15.90 -25.71
N GLN A 884 37.55 -15.17 -25.23
CA GLN A 884 38.53 -15.73 -24.29
C GLN A 884 37.85 -15.98 -22.94
N GLY A 885 37.94 -17.21 -22.45
CA GLY A 885 37.30 -17.61 -21.20
C GLY A 885 35.85 -18.06 -21.34
N ASP A 886 35.33 -18.28 -22.56
CA ASP A 886 33.94 -18.70 -22.85
C ASP A 886 33.44 -19.85 -21.95
N GLU A 887 34.24 -20.91 -21.77
CA GLU A 887 33.86 -22.02 -20.89
C GLU A 887 33.83 -21.63 -19.41
N ALA A 888 34.70 -20.72 -18.97
CA ALA A 888 34.69 -20.22 -17.60
C ALA A 888 33.48 -19.29 -17.36
N TYR A 889 33.10 -18.48 -18.34
CA TYR A 889 31.87 -17.69 -18.31
C TYR A 889 30.64 -18.61 -18.16
N LYS A 890 30.49 -19.61 -19.04
CA LYS A 890 29.35 -20.54 -18.99
C LYS A 890 29.29 -21.32 -17.68
N TRP A 891 30.44 -21.75 -17.17
CA TRP A 891 30.51 -22.43 -15.88
C TRP A 891 30.05 -21.51 -14.75
N GLY A 892 30.58 -20.29 -14.66
CA GLY A 892 30.17 -19.32 -13.64
C GLY A 892 28.68 -18.95 -13.75
N PHE A 893 28.18 -18.76 -14.98
CA PHE A 893 26.77 -18.47 -15.22
C PHE A 893 25.86 -19.63 -14.77
N SER A 894 26.27 -20.88 -14.98
CA SER A 894 25.51 -22.05 -14.52
C SER A 894 25.42 -22.19 -13.01
N LEU A 895 26.39 -21.65 -12.26
CA LEU A 895 26.38 -21.71 -10.79
C LEU A 895 25.23 -20.92 -10.19
N VAL A 896 24.77 -19.84 -10.84
CA VAL A 896 23.62 -19.05 -10.36
C VAL A 896 22.41 -19.97 -10.18
N SER A 897 22.02 -20.71 -11.22
CA SER A 897 20.89 -21.64 -11.12
C SER A 897 21.13 -22.81 -10.16
N ILE A 898 22.36 -23.35 -10.10
CA ILE A 898 22.66 -24.49 -9.22
C ILE A 898 22.59 -24.08 -7.76
N TRP A 899 23.20 -22.95 -7.39
CA TRP A 899 23.27 -22.52 -5.99
C TRP A 899 21.99 -21.84 -5.52
N SER A 900 21.22 -21.17 -6.40
CA SER A 900 19.88 -20.69 -6.04
C SER A 900 18.92 -21.83 -5.68
N ALA A 901 19.13 -23.05 -6.20
CA ALA A 901 18.34 -24.21 -5.78
C ALA A 901 18.61 -24.63 -4.32
N HIS A 902 19.71 -24.16 -3.71
CA HIS A 902 19.99 -24.44 -2.30
C HIS A 902 19.14 -23.58 -1.36
N LEU A 903 18.40 -22.59 -1.86
CA LEU A 903 17.48 -21.76 -1.08
C LEU A 903 16.14 -22.45 -0.78
N ASP A 904 15.87 -23.62 -1.38
CA ASP A 904 14.63 -24.38 -1.14
C ASP A 904 14.64 -24.96 0.29
N PRO A 905 13.69 -24.60 1.17
CA PRO A 905 13.61 -25.17 2.52
C PRO A 905 13.36 -26.69 2.52
N ASN A 906 12.91 -27.25 1.38
CA ASN A 906 12.65 -28.67 1.21
C ASN A 906 13.82 -29.45 0.58
N ASP A 907 15.01 -28.85 0.44
CA ASP A 907 16.16 -29.54 -0.18
C ASP A 907 16.62 -30.80 0.58
N GLY A 908 16.29 -30.90 1.87
CA GLY A 908 16.55 -32.03 2.75
C GLY A 908 18.03 -32.24 3.11
N ILE A 909 18.92 -31.29 2.80
CA ILE A 909 20.36 -31.37 3.10
C ILE A 909 20.65 -30.68 4.43
N MET A 910 21.47 -31.32 5.26
CA MET A 910 21.91 -30.77 6.55
C MET A 910 23.39 -30.39 6.49
N TRP A 911 23.72 -29.21 7.02
CA TRP A 911 25.08 -28.70 7.14
C TRP A 911 25.49 -28.53 8.60
N ASP A 912 26.73 -28.90 8.92
CA ASP A 912 27.40 -28.34 10.09
C ASP A 912 27.90 -26.95 9.71
N ILE A 913 27.31 -25.91 10.29
CA ILE A 913 27.69 -24.52 10.05
C ILE A 913 28.65 -23.96 11.10
N SER A 914 29.12 -24.81 12.01
CA SER A 914 30.03 -24.36 13.07
C SER A 914 31.39 -23.93 12.52
N PRO A 915 32.16 -23.12 13.27
CA PRO A 915 33.54 -22.81 12.90
C PRO A 915 34.45 -24.05 12.80
N ASN A 916 34.03 -25.24 13.28
CA ASN A 916 34.76 -26.51 13.12
C ASN A 916 34.76 -27.03 11.68
N SER A 917 33.69 -26.78 10.93
CA SER A 917 33.45 -27.33 9.59
C SER A 917 33.63 -26.28 8.49
N ILE A 918 33.34 -25.01 8.77
CA ILE A 918 33.36 -23.91 7.79
C ILE A 918 34.41 -22.85 8.17
N GLY A 919 35.25 -22.47 7.20
CA GLY A 919 36.26 -21.41 7.32
C GLY A 919 37.71 -21.90 7.40
N ASN A 920 38.60 -21.07 7.98
CA ASN A 920 40.04 -21.35 8.13
C ASN A 920 40.76 -21.67 6.80
N MET A 921 40.72 -20.73 5.86
CA MET A 921 41.46 -20.82 4.60
C MET A 921 42.59 -19.79 4.55
N SER A 922 43.74 -20.20 4.02
CA SER A 922 44.84 -19.26 3.77
C SER A 922 44.54 -18.43 2.53
N SER A 923 44.83 -17.14 2.55
CA SER A 923 44.76 -16.31 1.34
C SER A 923 45.70 -16.80 0.22
N ALA A 924 46.71 -17.61 0.55
CA ALA A 924 47.57 -18.27 -0.43
C ALA A 924 46.85 -19.35 -1.25
N ASP A 925 45.73 -19.86 -0.75
CA ASP A 925 44.90 -20.89 -1.42
C ASP A 925 43.82 -20.26 -2.30
N PHE A 926 43.68 -18.93 -2.28
CA PHE A 926 42.69 -18.23 -3.10
C PHE A 926 43.09 -18.27 -4.59
N PRO A 927 42.13 -18.57 -5.49
CA PRO A 927 42.39 -18.67 -6.92
C PRO A 927 42.79 -17.30 -7.48
N LEU A 928 43.92 -17.23 -8.17
CA LEU A 928 44.45 -15.99 -8.75
C LEU A 928 43.92 -15.71 -10.17
N ASN A 929 43.16 -16.64 -10.76
CA ASN A 929 42.50 -16.45 -12.05
C ASN A 929 41.32 -17.42 -12.20
N TYR A 930 40.43 -17.13 -13.15
CA TYR A 930 39.17 -17.85 -13.31
C TYR A 930 39.33 -19.34 -13.70
N THR A 931 40.49 -19.76 -14.23
CA THR A 931 40.68 -21.15 -14.67
C THR A 931 40.77 -22.15 -13.53
N THR A 932 41.06 -21.67 -12.30
CA THR A 932 41.18 -22.50 -11.09
C THR A 932 39.94 -22.44 -10.19
N LEU A 933 38.94 -21.63 -10.53
CA LEU A 933 37.70 -21.53 -9.75
C LEU A 933 36.93 -22.86 -9.65
N PRO A 934 36.83 -23.69 -10.71
CA PRO A 934 36.11 -24.97 -10.63
C PRO A 934 36.72 -25.99 -9.68
N GLN A 935 37.99 -25.83 -9.29
CA GLN A 935 38.66 -26.68 -8.30
C GLN A 935 38.56 -26.10 -6.88
N PHE A 936 38.20 -24.82 -6.76
CA PHE A 936 38.10 -24.10 -5.50
C PHE A 936 36.72 -24.27 -4.86
N PHE A 937 35.66 -24.16 -5.66
CA PHE A 937 34.27 -24.28 -5.22
C PHE A 937 33.74 -25.71 -5.35
N ASP A 938 32.90 -26.12 -4.40
CA ASP A 938 32.06 -27.30 -4.57
C ASP A 938 30.81 -26.91 -5.37
N VAL A 939 30.72 -27.42 -6.60
CA VAL A 939 29.68 -27.01 -7.56
C VAL A 939 28.29 -27.42 -7.10
N PHE A 940 28.10 -28.61 -6.55
CA PHE A 940 26.77 -29.17 -6.29
C PHE A 940 26.39 -29.15 -4.82
N ASP A 941 27.37 -29.34 -3.94
CA ASP A 941 27.07 -29.29 -2.50
C ASP A 941 27.13 -27.85 -2.00
N GLY A 942 27.85 -26.96 -2.68
CA GLY A 942 27.99 -25.54 -2.32
C GLY A 942 29.20 -25.27 -1.42
N GLY A 943 29.69 -24.03 -1.42
CA GLY A 943 30.81 -23.61 -0.59
C GLY A 943 32.20 -23.94 -1.18
N VAL A 944 33.20 -24.02 -0.29
CA VAL A 944 34.63 -24.22 -0.63
C VAL A 944 35.22 -25.31 0.27
N ASN A 945 36.34 -25.93 -0.15
CA ASN A 945 37.06 -26.94 0.64
C ASN A 945 37.82 -26.31 1.83
N SER A 946 37.07 -25.77 2.78
CA SER A 946 37.57 -25.13 3.98
C SER A 946 37.99 -26.16 5.04
N GLN A 947 38.96 -25.83 5.90
CA GLN A 947 39.48 -26.77 6.90
C GLN A 947 38.79 -26.65 8.26
N GLY A 948 38.08 -25.55 8.49
CA GLY A 948 37.53 -25.19 9.80
C GLY A 948 38.61 -25.02 10.89
N TYR A 949 38.18 -24.57 12.07
CA TYR A 949 39.01 -24.41 13.26
C TYR A 949 38.75 -25.54 14.24
N SER A 950 39.78 -26.34 14.54
CA SER A 950 39.63 -27.49 15.45
C SER A 950 39.45 -27.14 16.92
N SER A 951 39.64 -25.87 17.31
CA SER A 951 39.49 -25.40 18.68
C SER A 951 39.10 -23.92 18.73
N ASN A 952 38.20 -23.58 19.65
CA ASN A 952 37.87 -22.22 20.02
C ASN A 952 39.06 -21.58 20.77
N PRO A 953 39.59 -20.44 20.30
CA PRO A 953 40.77 -19.82 20.88
C PRO A 953 40.53 -19.21 22.27
N VAL A 954 39.27 -18.93 22.64
CA VAL A 954 38.88 -18.37 23.93
C VAL A 954 38.70 -19.47 24.98
N THR A 955 37.96 -20.53 24.64
CA THR A 955 37.65 -21.62 25.61
C THR A 955 38.69 -22.75 25.61
N GLY A 956 39.48 -22.87 24.53
CA GLY A 956 40.41 -23.96 24.30
C GLY A 956 39.74 -25.33 24.04
N GLN A 957 38.41 -25.37 23.92
CA GLN A 957 37.65 -26.57 23.58
C GLN A 957 37.38 -26.66 22.07
N PRO A 958 37.12 -27.85 21.50
CA PRO A 958 36.57 -27.97 20.15
C PRO A 958 35.26 -27.17 20.02
N TYR A 959 34.99 -26.60 18.85
CA TYR A 959 33.66 -26.05 18.56
C TYR A 959 32.64 -27.20 18.49
N GLU A 960 31.46 -26.98 19.06
CA GLU A 960 30.35 -27.92 18.93
C GLU A 960 29.76 -27.86 17.53
N GLU A 961 29.34 -29.01 16.99
CA GLU A 961 28.69 -29.09 15.68
C GLU A 961 27.35 -28.34 15.72
N GLN A 962 27.07 -27.57 14.68
CA GLN A 962 25.83 -26.78 14.53
C GLN A 962 25.10 -27.25 13.29
N ILE A 963 24.28 -28.30 13.45
CA ILE A 963 23.60 -28.96 12.34
C ILE A 963 22.28 -28.25 12.01
N VAL A 964 22.18 -27.68 10.80
CA VAL A 964 20.99 -26.95 10.32
C VAL A 964 20.63 -27.35 8.88
N PRO A 965 19.38 -27.19 8.44
CA PRO A 965 19.02 -27.32 7.03
C PRO A 965 19.79 -26.33 6.16
N ARG A 966 20.32 -26.79 5.03
CA ARG A 966 21.05 -25.93 4.07
C ARG A 966 20.13 -24.88 3.45
N GLY A 967 18.89 -25.26 3.12
CA GLY A 967 17.81 -24.35 2.72
C GLY A 967 17.74 -23.11 3.58
N ASP A 968 17.53 -23.32 4.88
CA ASP A 968 17.37 -22.24 5.86
C ASP A 968 18.65 -21.41 5.99
N TYR A 969 19.81 -22.06 6.14
CA TYR A 969 21.06 -21.34 6.35
C TYR A 969 21.46 -20.48 5.15
N THR A 970 21.29 -20.99 3.92
CA THR A 970 21.67 -20.23 2.72
C THR A 970 20.73 -19.07 2.45
N ARG A 971 19.45 -19.16 2.81
CA ARG A 971 18.51 -18.02 2.81
C ARG A 971 18.93 -16.95 3.81
N VAL A 972 19.19 -17.35 5.06
CA VAL A 972 19.68 -16.42 6.10
C VAL A 972 20.98 -15.75 5.65
N LEU A 973 21.92 -16.50 5.05
CA LEU A 973 23.17 -15.95 4.55
C LEU A 973 22.96 -14.96 3.39
N ALA A 974 22.02 -15.25 2.49
CA ALA A 974 21.68 -14.36 1.38
C ALA A 974 21.09 -13.05 1.92
N GLU A 975 20.14 -13.12 2.85
CA GLU A 975 19.47 -11.95 3.44
C GLU A 975 20.42 -11.13 4.34
N PHE A 976 21.27 -11.79 5.12
CA PHE A 976 22.21 -11.14 6.04
C PHE A 976 23.15 -10.14 5.35
N TRP A 977 23.55 -10.43 4.10
CA TRP A 977 24.41 -9.55 3.30
C TRP A 977 23.65 -8.77 2.22
N ALA A 978 22.42 -9.16 1.91
CA ALA A 978 21.59 -8.43 0.94
C ALA A 978 21.01 -7.15 1.53
N ASP A 979 20.95 -7.03 2.87
CA ASP A 979 20.59 -5.82 3.64
C ASP A 979 19.22 -5.25 3.20
N GLY A 980 18.15 -5.45 3.99
CA GLY A 980 16.77 -5.02 3.63
C GLY A 980 16.42 -3.57 4.03
N PRO A 981 15.13 -3.16 3.93
CA PRO A 981 14.64 -1.79 4.24
C PRO A 981 15.06 -1.25 5.60
N ASP A 982 15.18 -2.14 6.60
CA ASP A 982 15.60 -1.79 7.95
C ASP A 982 17.13 -1.75 8.14
N SER A 983 17.90 -2.07 7.10
CA SER A 983 19.37 -2.14 7.12
C SER A 983 20.02 -0.91 6.50
N GLU A 984 21.31 -0.73 6.78
CA GLU A 984 22.12 0.24 6.06
C GLU A 984 22.56 -0.34 4.70
N THR A 985 22.88 0.52 3.73
CA THR A 985 23.67 0.07 2.57
C THR A 985 24.96 -0.62 3.02
N PRO A 986 25.59 -1.50 2.21
CA PRO A 986 26.71 -2.33 2.67
C PRO A 986 27.84 -1.60 3.42
N PRO A 987 28.28 -0.38 3.03
CA PRO A 987 29.25 0.39 3.81
C PRO A 987 28.82 0.68 5.25
N GLY A 988 27.53 0.95 5.48
CA GLY A 988 26.95 1.12 6.81
C GLY A 988 26.94 -0.20 7.59
N HIS A 989 26.55 -1.31 6.96
CA HIS A 989 26.59 -2.64 7.59
C HIS A 989 28.00 -3.00 8.08
N TRP A 990 29.03 -2.70 7.29
CA TRP A 990 30.44 -2.87 7.73
C TRP A 990 30.78 -2.03 8.95
N PHE A 991 30.23 -0.82 9.07
CA PHE A 991 30.42 0.03 10.24
C PHE A 991 29.63 -0.48 11.44
N THR A 992 28.44 -1.06 11.25
CA THR A 992 27.67 -1.74 12.30
C THR A 992 28.48 -2.92 12.87
N ILE A 993 29.13 -3.71 12.02
CA ILE A 993 30.07 -4.77 12.45
C ILE A 993 31.28 -4.16 13.16
N LEU A 994 31.92 -3.14 12.59
CA LEU A 994 33.08 -2.46 13.19
C LEU A 994 32.75 -1.96 14.60
N ASN A 995 31.59 -1.32 14.76
CA ASN A 995 31.09 -0.80 16.02
C ASN A 995 30.86 -1.92 17.02
N THR A 996 30.23 -3.01 16.59
CA THR A 996 30.01 -4.20 17.44
C THR A 996 31.33 -4.80 17.93
N VAL A 997 32.36 -4.86 17.07
CA VAL A 997 33.70 -5.30 17.47
C VAL A 997 34.37 -4.28 18.38
N ASN A 998 34.24 -2.98 18.09
CA ASN A 998 34.86 -1.90 18.85
C ASN A 998 34.28 -1.75 20.26
N ASP A 999 32.99 -2.01 20.41
CA ASP A 999 32.25 -1.94 21.67
C ASP A 999 32.40 -3.24 22.48
N HIS A 1000 32.96 -4.30 21.89
CA HIS A 1000 33.12 -5.59 22.56
C HIS A 1000 34.09 -5.50 23.76
N PRO A 1001 33.71 -6.00 24.95
CA PRO A 1001 34.50 -5.82 26.18
C PRO A 1001 35.87 -6.50 26.15
N ASP A 1002 36.05 -7.54 25.32
CA ASP A 1002 37.34 -8.22 25.17
C ASP A 1002 38.32 -7.51 24.20
N LEU A 1003 37.88 -6.46 23.49
CA LEU A 1003 38.77 -5.74 22.58
C LEU A 1003 39.78 -4.90 23.37
N THR A 1004 41.07 -5.13 23.08
CA THR A 1004 42.14 -4.21 23.52
C THR A 1004 42.45 -3.23 22.40
N ARG A 1005 42.08 -1.96 22.57
CA ARG A 1005 42.31 -0.90 21.56
C ARG A 1005 43.80 -0.57 21.47
N GLN A 1006 44.45 -1.04 20.42
CA GLN A 1006 45.87 -0.81 20.16
C GLN A 1006 46.09 -0.60 18.66
N PHE A 1007 46.90 0.40 18.30
CA PHE A 1007 47.24 0.64 16.91
C PHE A 1007 48.07 -0.53 16.35
N ASN A 1008 47.52 -1.25 15.35
CA ASN A 1008 48.10 -2.48 14.81
C ASN A 1008 48.41 -3.56 15.86
N GLY A 1009 47.69 -3.59 16.99
CA GLY A 1009 47.95 -4.53 18.09
C GLY A 1009 49.28 -4.30 18.82
N GLN A 1010 49.84 -3.09 18.73
CA GLN A 1010 51.09 -2.69 19.36
C GLN A 1010 50.92 -1.40 20.16
N GLY A 1011 51.81 -1.17 21.13
CA GLY A 1011 51.83 0.05 21.94
C GLY A 1011 50.98 -0.02 23.20
N GLU A 1012 50.81 1.13 23.87
CA GLU A 1012 49.88 1.25 25.00
C GLU A 1012 48.43 1.23 24.47
N PRO A 1013 47.46 0.82 25.29
CA PRO A 1013 46.05 0.94 24.94
C PRO A 1013 45.67 2.38 24.61
N LEU A 1014 44.84 2.56 23.58
CA LEU A 1014 44.29 3.85 23.19
C LEU A 1014 43.04 4.16 24.02
N GLU A 1015 42.85 5.43 24.36
CA GLU A 1015 41.63 5.92 24.99
C GLU A 1015 40.44 5.82 24.02
N PRO A 1016 39.18 5.71 24.48
CA PRO A 1016 38.03 5.48 23.59
C PRO A 1016 37.83 6.46 22.41
N LEU A 1017 38.34 7.68 22.53
CA LEU A 1017 38.29 8.69 21.47
C LEU A 1017 39.49 8.61 20.49
N GLU A 1018 40.62 8.09 20.95
CA GLU A 1018 41.87 7.91 20.17
C GLU A 1018 41.88 6.57 19.43
#